data_AF-A0A8J1XG93-F1
#
_entry.id   AF-A0A8J1XG93-F1
#
_cell.length_a   1.000
_cell.length_b   1.000
_cell.length_c   1.000
_cell.angle_alpha   90.00
_cell.angle_beta   90.00
_cell.angle_gamma   90.00
#
_symmetry.space_group_name_H-M   'P 1'
#
loop_
_entity.id
_entity.type
_entity.pdbx_description
1 polymer ?
#
loop_
_entity_poly.entity_id
_entity_poly.type
_entity_poly.pdbx_seq_one_letter_code
_entity_poly.pdbx_strand_id
1 'polypeptide(L)'
;HKVNMASSLSEEEFIRIQTQLLELRTTNYNLSDENSKAKREIDRLLADVERLDRDLEKANRAVQKSKKAREFEMLINENDGLQRKLISQEEEFRLQNQTLMTELGTLVAANENLEKEVERLKQLENTGDATGQKDSEKEAQLQDQLRHSQAQNTALQKNLTALQEKHNIENRQLQETIGQLELRCERLSGQRQDPAGAELSPDRRGDGQDEEEGLDITDSVLPSNSHDVTQEDSKEETSIITEPKEDKEDITKQLNDLQLQLDIEREESKLLKEQLLTSQKTLEDKSKSTMEEIDKLQEKLKKKQESLVQLQDEKENMYKEYNKNISDLRESKDNEIQNMMAISAQLEADLSRGNDEVTKARTQADARIAQLEQTLDQVRAQMSASHAEKASELGQLEQQYSQQISQLSATISTIEKQRDDVKTQLQETQEKLNNTLQRLQEAQLDRDKQVEAFQESNKLAEKRKGLLDELAIKYQKDSEKYREQTRDVDKKHFDAVREMEDKLDIEQKRNESLSSELKTKGCQLESVQEKLETTESQLRSTEEAKGWLERSLEETKTELSEAREEHSIKLEEIRTKHQEELDTNTREHSKQIQELKENLEGKDVKCTELEDTITQLKQEIKDQIDDKKIHEKKGASMTKDLKRQIQSERKRADKLQERLQEALSVDSKSRQSVEELLHPSDSIERFHGDGSSLSSFSMSLSGTGRDTGEAINSPMSDPGAPSMSLVQENTDLLNRLTQMQQEKWELEERINHLEESSAGMADELLKKQALMQHYAMETRTDHIASPQTEKMSIKRVLDFVKDKGEESQRDLNRKLQRMLEETLTKNMHLEKNLEDMSQEVVRLSKMNVEVDVTEMAR
;
A
#
# COMPACT_ATOMS: atom_id res chain seq x y z
N HIS A 1 -98.98 10.55 -14.04
CA HIS A 1 -98.53 11.05 -12.71
C HIS A 1 -97.03 10.85 -12.57
N LYS A 2 -96.42 11.30 -11.46
CA LYS A 2 -94.99 11.09 -11.17
C LYS A 2 -94.65 9.60 -11.11
N VAL A 3 -93.48 9.24 -11.64
CA VAL A 3 -92.80 7.95 -11.36
C VAL A 3 -91.58 8.28 -10.50
N ASN A 4 -91.29 7.45 -9.50
CA ASN A 4 -90.26 7.75 -8.50
C ASN A 4 -88.85 7.63 -9.07
N MET A 5 -88.20 8.76 -9.32
CA MET A 5 -86.76 8.88 -9.61
C MET A 5 -86.01 9.14 -8.29
N ALA A 6 -86.01 8.14 -7.40
CA ALA A 6 -85.39 8.23 -6.08
C ALA A 6 -84.87 6.85 -5.63
N SER A 7 -83.82 6.35 -6.30
CA SER A 7 -82.96 5.30 -5.75
C SER A 7 -82.11 5.91 -4.62
N SER A 8 -82.65 5.91 -3.40
CA SER A 8 -81.89 6.28 -2.21
C SER A 8 -80.71 5.33 -2.03
N LEU A 9 -79.51 5.87 -1.81
CA LEU A 9 -78.42 5.15 -1.16
C LEU A 9 -78.96 4.49 0.11
N SER A 10 -78.54 3.26 0.39
CA SER A 10 -78.76 2.65 1.69
C SER A 10 -78.12 3.52 2.77
N GLU A 11 -78.74 3.58 3.95
CA GLU A 11 -78.16 4.30 5.09
C GLU A 11 -76.78 3.71 5.47
N GLU A 12 -76.61 2.39 5.30
CA GLU A 12 -75.32 1.70 5.45
C GLU A 12 -74.28 2.12 4.39
N GLU A 13 -74.70 2.34 3.14
CA GLU A 13 -73.81 2.80 2.06
C GLU A 13 -73.39 4.26 2.30
N PHE A 14 -74.33 5.11 2.71
CA PHE A 14 -74.04 6.50 3.07
C PHE A 14 -73.07 6.57 4.26
N ILE A 15 -73.30 5.80 5.33
CA ILE A 15 -72.40 5.72 6.49
C ILE A 15 -71.02 5.17 6.09
N ARG A 16 -70.95 4.15 5.22
CA ARG A 16 -69.68 3.60 4.73
C ARG A 16 -68.88 4.64 3.93
N ILE A 17 -69.53 5.36 3.02
CA ILE A 17 -68.92 6.45 2.24
C ILE A 17 -68.49 7.61 3.14
N GLN A 18 -69.31 7.98 4.14
CA GLN A 18 -68.98 9.04 5.10
C GLN A 18 -67.77 8.67 5.97
N THR A 19 -67.67 7.41 6.39
CA THR A 19 -66.53 6.87 7.15
C THR A 19 -65.27 6.89 6.30
N GLN A 20 -65.31 6.35 5.08
CA GLN A 20 -64.19 6.40 4.14
C GLN A 20 -63.75 7.84 3.82
N LEU A 21 -64.68 8.79 3.71
CA LEU A 21 -64.35 10.21 3.50
C LEU A 21 -63.68 10.84 4.73
N LEU A 22 -64.05 10.43 5.94
CA LEU A 22 -63.38 10.86 7.18
C LEU A 22 -61.99 10.24 7.32
N GLU A 23 -61.81 8.96 6.98
CA GLU A 23 -60.52 8.27 6.94
C GLU A 23 -59.58 8.90 5.91
N LEU A 24 -60.06 9.13 4.68
CA LEU A 24 -59.31 9.81 3.61
C LEU A 24 -58.95 11.25 4.00
N ARG A 25 -59.84 11.98 4.68
CA ARG A 25 -59.55 13.34 5.16
C ARG A 25 -58.53 13.34 6.30
N THR A 26 -58.60 12.39 7.22
CA THR A 26 -57.68 12.26 8.35
C THR A 26 -56.29 11.85 7.89
N THR A 27 -56.20 10.85 7.01
CA THR A 27 -54.93 10.44 6.38
C THR A 27 -54.34 11.56 5.52
N ASN A 28 -55.14 12.33 4.78
CA ASN A 28 -54.66 13.49 4.03
C ASN A 28 -54.08 14.59 4.96
N TYR A 29 -54.72 14.89 6.09
CA TYR A 29 -54.15 15.81 7.08
C TYR A 29 -52.84 15.29 7.70
N ASN A 30 -52.79 14.00 8.05
CA ASN A 30 -51.57 13.38 8.61
C ASN A 30 -50.41 13.46 7.60
N LEU A 31 -50.64 13.04 6.35
CA LEU A 31 -49.68 13.14 5.26
C LEU A 31 -49.27 14.59 4.96
N SER A 32 -50.16 15.56 5.15
CA SER A 32 -49.86 16.99 4.98
C SER A 32 -48.93 17.52 6.08
N ASP A 33 -49.13 17.12 7.33
CA ASP A 33 -48.25 17.48 8.44
C ASP A 33 -46.91 16.73 8.38
N GLU A 34 -46.89 15.45 7.99
CA GLU A 34 -45.66 14.70 7.71
C GLU A 34 -44.85 15.33 6.57
N ASN A 35 -45.48 15.71 5.47
CA ASN A 35 -44.83 16.42 4.37
C ASN A 35 -44.33 17.81 4.83
N SER A 36 -45.09 18.52 5.67
CA SER A 36 -44.61 19.77 6.27
C SER A 36 -43.44 19.57 7.24
N LYS A 37 -43.35 18.46 7.97
CA LYS A 37 -42.21 18.12 8.83
C LYS A 37 -40.99 17.75 8.01
N ALA A 38 -41.14 16.86 7.02
CA ALA A 38 -40.10 16.47 6.09
C ALA A 38 -39.51 17.70 5.36
N LYS A 39 -40.36 18.63 4.91
CA LYS A 39 -39.89 19.88 4.30
C LYS A 39 -39.06 20.74 5.26
N ARG A 40 -39.48 20.92 6.52
CA ARG A 40 -38.71 21.68 7.52
C ARG A 40 -37.35 21.02 7.81
N GLU A 41 -37.27 19.69 7.82
CA GLU A 41 -36.00 19.00 8.02
C GLU A 41 -35.11 19.06 6.76
N ILE A 42 -35.67 19.06 5.54
CA ILE A 42 -34.93 19.36 4.31
C ILE A 42 -34.37 20.79 4.36
N ASP A 43 -35.20 21.79 4.68
CA ASP A 43 -34.78 23.20 4.78
C ASP A 43 -33.64 23.36 5.83
N ARG A 44 -33.72 22.60 6.93
CA ARG A 44 -32.67 22.55 7.97
C ARG A 44 -31.39 21.88 7.48
N LEU A 45 -31.48 20.69 6.86
CA LEU A 45 -30.33 19.94 6.36
C LEU A 45 -29.59 20.74 5.29
N LEU A 46 -30.29 21.48 4.43
CA LEU A 46 -29.68 22.42 3.48
C LEU A 46 -28.90 23.54 4.20
N ALA A 47 -29.46 24.13 5.25
CA ALA A 47 -28.77 25.15 6.06
C ALA A 47 -27.56 24.60 6.84
N ASP A 48 -27.63 23.34 7.29
CA ASP A 48 -26.51 22.63 7.91
C ASP A 48 -25.41 22.30 6.88
N VAL A 49 -25.75 21.88 5.66
CA VAL A 49 -24.82 21.69 4.53
C VAL A 49 -24.12 23.00 4.16
N GLU A 50 -24.86 24.09 3.94
CA GLU A 50 -24.21 25.39 3.65
C GLU A 50 -23.28 25.87 4.78
N ARG A 51 -23.55 25.51 6.05
CA ARG A 51 -22.61 25.80 7.14
C ARG A 51 -21.34 24.97 6.99
N LEU A 52 -21.47 23.66 6.75
CA LEU A 52 -20.34 22.75 6.58
C LEU A 52 -19.47 23.15 5.38
N ASP A 53 -20.05 23.52 4.24
CA ASP A 53 -19.31 24.02 3.07
C ASP A 53 -18.53 25.29 3.41
N ARG A 54 -19.19 26.26 4.08
CA ARG A 54 -18.54 27.51 4.53
C ARG A 54 -17.42 27.27 5.55
N ASP A 55 -17.48 26.20 6.34
CA ASP A 55 -16.43 25.84 7.31
C ASP A 55 -15.30 24.99 6.68
N LEU A 56 -15.62 24.11 5.72
CA LEU A 56 -14.67 23.38 4.88
C LEU A 56 -13.84 24.34 4.02
N GLU A 57 -14.46 25.37 3.46
CA GLU A 57 -13.76 26.48 2.79
C GLU A 57 -12.77 27.19 3.73
N LYS A 58 -13.17 27.50 4.97
CA LYS A 58 -12.27 28.12 5.95
C LYS A 58 -11.11 27.19 6.30
N ALA A 59 -11.37 25.89 6.48
CA ALA A 59 -10.36 24.88 6.75
C ALA A 59 -9.35 24.77 5.59
N ASN A 60 -9.81 24.64 4.34
CA ASN A 60 -8.94 24.59 3.17
C ASN A 60 -8.12 25.88 3.01
N ARG A 61 -8.73 27.06 3.18
CA ARG A 61 -8.02 28.35 3.19
C ARG A 61 -7.01 28.47 4.33
N ALA A 62 -7.23 27.80 5.47
CA ALA A 62 -6.28 27.75 6.59
C ALA A 62 -5.13 26.75 6.33
N VAL A 63 -5.41 25.60 5.70
CA VAL A 63 -4.39 24.62 5.28
C VAL A 63 -3.46 25.24 4.23
N GLN A 64 -3.99 25.85 3.17
CA GLN A 64 -3.19 26.54 2.13
C GLN A 64 -2.38 27.75 2.66
N LYS A 65 -2.80 28.33 3.78
CA LYS A 65 -2.07 29.41 4.48
C LYS A 65 -1.19 28.89 5.62
N SER A 66 -1.23 27.60 5.91
CA SER A 66 -0.39 26.97 6.93
C SER A 66 1.06 27.01 6.51
N LYS A 67 1.95 27.38 7.44
CA LYS A 67 3.40 27.31 7.20
C LYS A 67 3.82 25.89 6.81
N LYS A 68 3.26 24.88 7.49
CA LYS A 68 3.53 23.46 7.20
C LYS A 68 3.23 23.06 5.75
N ALA A 69 2.16 23.58 5.15
CA ALA A 69 1.83 23.25 3.76
C ALA A 69 2.91 23.77 2.81
N ARG A 70 3.37 25.01 3.01
CA ARG A 70 4.46 25.61 2.22
C ARG A 70 5.82 24.97 2.52
N GLU A 71 6.06 24.57 3.77
CA GLU A 71 7.26 23.82 4.16
C GLU A 71 7.29 22.47 3.44
N PHE A 72 6.16 21.76 3.34
CA PHE A 72 6.05 20.55 2.50
C PHE A 72 6.22 20.85 1.00
N GLU A 73 5.59 21.90 0.45
CA GLU A 73 5.80 22.30 -0.96
C GLU A 73 7.27 22.60 -1.26
N MET A 74 7.97 23.32 -0.37
CA MET A 74 9.40 23.61 -0.52
C MET A 74 10.26 22.34 -0.44
N LEU A 75 9.98 21.45 0.51
CA LEU A 75 10.70 20.17 0.65
C LEU A 75 10.47 19.23 -0.54
N ILE A 76 9.28 19.24 -1.15
CA ILE A 76 9.01 18.49 -2.40
C ILE A 76 9.85 19.09 -3.54
N ASN A 77 9.82 20.41 -3.74
CA ASN A 77 10.63 21.07 -4.78
C ASN A 77 12.15 20.86 -4.58
N GLU A 78 12.62 20.82 -3.34
CA GLU A 78 14.01 20.49 -3.02
C GLU A 78 14.35 19.02 -3.33
N ASN A 79 13.47 18.08 -2.97
CA ASN A 79 13.63 16.66 -3.27
C ASN A 79 13.64 16.41 -4.79
N ASP A 80 12.70 16.99 -5.55
CA ASP A 80 12.68 16.95 -7.01
C ASP A 80 13.93 17.58 -7.63
N GLY A 81 14.53 18.57 -6.97
CA GLY A 81 15.81 19.17 -7.36
C GLY A 81 17.01 18.27 -7.08
N LEU A 82 17.00 17.54 -5.97
CA LEU A 82 18.03 16.56 -5.61
C LEU A 82 17.95 15.29 -6.47
N GLN A 83 16.75 14.77 -6.76
CA GLN A 83 16.56 13.65 -7.69
C GLN A 83 17.08 13.96 -9.09
N ARG A 84 16.79 15.16 -9.63
CA ARG A 84 17.33 15.58 -10.93
C ARG A 84 18.86 15.69 -10.94
N LYS A 85 19.48 16.12 -9.84
CA LYS A 85 20.94 16.13 -9.69
C LYS A 85 21.51 14.71 -9.62
N LEU A 86 20.87 13.81 -8.86
CA LEU A 86 21.27 12.40 -8.76
C LEU A 86 21.22 11.72 -10.13
N ILE A 87 20.12 11.87 -10.87
CA ILE A 87 19.97 11.32 -12.22
C ILE A 87 21.06 11.88 -13.17
N SER A 88 21.34 13.18 -13.12
CA SER A 88 22.44 13.79 -13.90
C SER A 88 23.80 13.17 -13.56
N GLN A 89 24.07 12.89 -12.27
CA GLN A 89 25.32 12.26 -11.83
C GLN A 89 25.39 10.77 -12.19
N GLU A 90 24.26 10.05 -12.17
CA GLU A 90 24.16 8.67 -12.65
C GLU A 90 24.36 8.59 -14.17
N GLU A 91 23.84 9.55 -14.94
CA GLU A 91 24.06 9.68 -16.38
C GLU A 91 25.51 10.06 -16.71
N GLU A 92 26.12 11.01 -16.00
CA GLU A 92 27.54 11.36 -16.12
C GLU A 92 28.45 10.16 -15.81
N PHE A 93 28.22 9.46 -14.70
CA PHE A 93 28.99 8.26 -14.32
C PHE A 93 28.80 7.12 -15.33
N ARG A 94 27.58 6.91 -15.83
CA ARG A 94 27.28 5.93 -16.87
C ARG A 94 27.99 6.27 -18.19
N LEU A 95 28.01 7.54 -18.58
CA LEU A 95 28.72 8.01 -19.77
C LEU A 95 30.25 7.86 -19.61
N GLN A 96 30.79 8.20 -18.44
CA GLN A 96 32.22 8.00 -18.12
C GLN A 96 32.60 6.52 -18.20
N ASN A 97 31.81 5.63 -17.60
CA ASN A 97 32.04 4.19 -17.64
C ASN A 97 31.89 3.62 -19.07
N GLN A 98 30.91 4.08 -19.85
CA GLN A 98 30.77 3.73 -21.27
C GLN A 98 31.99 4.17 -22.08
N THR A 99 32.48 5.40 -21.86
CA THR A 99 33.68 5.93 -22.51
C THR A 99 34.91 5.08 -22.16
N LEU A 100 35.13 4.81 -20.87
CA LEU A 100 36.23 3.96 -20.39
C LEU A 100 36.18 2.54 -21.00
N MET A 101 34.99 1.95 -21.13
CA MET A 101 34.82 0.65 -21.79
C MET A 101 35.11 0.71 -23.29
N THR A 102 34.79 1.81 -23.98
CA THR A 102 35.17 1.99 -25.39
C THR A 102 36.67 2.25 -25.56
N GLU A 103 37.30 3.03 -24.68
CA GLU A 103 38.75 3.26 -24.68
C GLU A 103 39.51 1.95 -24.43
N LEU A 104 39.12 1.19 -23.41
CA LEU A 104 39.67 -0.14 -23.13
C LEU A 104 39.48 -1.09 -24.33
N GLY A 105 38.31 -1.06 -24.98
CA GLY A 105 38.08 -1.80 -26.22
C GLY A 105 39.04 -1.40 -27.36
N THR A 106 39.31 -0.10 -27.53
CA THR A 106 40.26 0.38 -28.55
C THR A 106 41.71 0.01 -28.20
N LEU A 107 42.08 0.01 -26.92
CA LEU A 107 43.40 -0.44 -26.45
C LEU A 107 43.60 -1.94 -26.64
N VAL A 108 42.58 -2.77 -26.36
CA VAL A 108 42.62 -4.21 -26.65
C VAL A 108 42.75 -4.46 -28.15
N ALA A 109 41.96 -3.79 -28.99
CA ALA A 109 42.06 -3.92 -30.45
C ALA A 109 43.41 -3.43 -31.00
N ALA A 110 44.01 -2.38 -30.41
CA ALA A 110 45.34 -1.92 -30.76
C ALA A 110 46.43 -2.94 -30.36
N ASN A 111 46.34 -3.51 -29.16
CA ASN A 111 47.25 -4.55 -28.70
C ASN A 111 47.15 -5.82 -29.56
N GLU A 112 45.94 -6.30 -29.86
CA GLU A 112 45.72 -7.42 -30.79
C GLU A 112 46.35 -7.15 -32.18
N ASN A 113 46.26 -5.92 -32.69
CA ASN A 113 46.84 -5.57 -33.99
C ASN A 113 48.37 -5.48 -33.93
N LEU A 114 48.93 -5.01 -32.81
CA LEU A 114 50.38 -5.06 -32.55
C LEU A 114 50.89 -6.50 -32.40
N GLU A 115 50.15 -7.38 -31.73
CA GLU A 115 50.46 -8.81 -31.64
C GLU A 115 50.42 -9.48 -33.02
N LYS A 116 49.39 -9.21 -33.82
CA LYS A 116 49.27 -9.69 -35.22
C LYS A 116 50.41 -9.17 -36.09
N GLU A 117 50.83 -7.91 -35.94
CA GLU A 117 51.95 -7.34 -36.70
C GLU A 117 53.30 -7.87 -36.24
N VAL A 118 53.54 -8.03 -34.94
CA VAL A 118 54.73 -8.70 -34.39
C VAL A 118 54.82 -10.14 -34.89
N GLU A 119 53.70 -10.86 -34.94
CA GLU A 119 53.64 -12.22 -35.46
C GLU A 119 53.84 -12.26 -36.99
N ARG A 120 53.28 -11.30 -37.75
CA ARG A 120 53.55 -11.13 -39.18
C ARG A 120 55.03 -10.83 -39.45
N LEU A 121 55.67 -10.01 -38.62
CA LEU A 121 57.09 -9.67 -38.73
C LEU A 121 57.98 -10.90 -38.45
N LYS A 122 57.70 -11.69 -37.40
CA LYS A 122 58.38 -13.00 -37.19
C LYS A 122 58.17 -13.96 -38.38
N GLN A 123 57.00 -13.95 -39.01
CA GLN A 123 56.74 -14.79 -40.17
C GLN A 123 57.51 -14.33 -41.41
N LEU A 124 57.73 -13.01 -41.60
CA LEU A 124 58.67 -12.49 -42.61
C LEU A 124 60.13 -12.81 -42.28
N GLU A 125 60.53 -12.73 -41.01
CA GLU A 125 61.89 -13.06 -40.56
C GLU A 125 62.21 -14.56 -40.77
N ASN A 126 61.20 -15.43 -40.62
CA ASN A 126 61.27 -16.85 -40.99
C ASN A 126 61.10 -17.13 -42.50
N THR A 127 60.79 -16.14 -43.34
CA THR A 127 60.59 -16.30 -44.80
C THR A 127 61.39 -15.28 -45.61
N GLY A 128 62.72 -15.45 -45.59
CA GLY A 128 63.62 -14.78 -46.52
C GLY A 128 63.24 -15.03 -47.99
N ASP A 129 63.54 -14.03 -48.84
CA ASP A 129 63.35 -14.01 -50.30
C ASP A 129 61.91 -14.19 -50.84
N ALA A 130 61.09 -13.14 -50.74
CA ALA A 130 59.88 -12.97 -51.57
C ALA A 130 59.39 -11.51 -51.77
N THR A 131 60.25 -10.49 -51.61
CA THR A 131 59.82 -9.07 -51.59
C THR A 131 59.48 -8.49 -52.97
N GLY A 132 60.22 -8.85 -54.03
CA GLY A 132 60.18 -8.13 -55.31
C GLY A 132 58.86 -8.14 -56.09
N GLN A 133 58.00 -9.15 -55.95
CA GLN A 133 56.75 -9.25 -56.75
C GLN A 133 55.50 -8.71 -56.02
N LYS A 134 55.42 -8.87 -54.69
CA LYS A 134 54.23 -8.47 -53.92
C LYS A 134 53.99 -6.96 -53.93
N ASP A 135 55.05 -6.16 -54.03
CA ASP A 135 54.92 -4.70 -53.93
C ASP A 135 54.35 -4.07 -55.21
N SER A 136 54.58 -4.66 -56.40
CA SER A 136 53.93 -4.23 -57.64
C SER A 136 52.42 -4.52 -57.67
N GLU A 137 51.97 -5.62 -57.08
CA GLU A 137 50.53 -5.93 -56.95
C GLU A 137 49.86 -5.03 -55.91
N LYS A 138 50.52 -4.77 -54.78
CA LYS A 138 50.06 -3.78 -53.78
C LYS A 138 49.97 -2.38 -54.36
N GLU A 139 50.97 -1.92 -55.13
CA GLU A 139 50.98 -0.58 -55.71
C GLU A 139 49.80 -0.38 -56.67
N ALA A 140 49.50 -1.38 -57.51
CA ALA A 140 48.31 -1.37 -58.36
C ALA A 140 47.00 -1.32 -57.53
N GLN A 141 46.87 -2.16 -56.50
CA GLN A 141 45.69 -2.17 -55.62
C GLN A 141 45.52 -0.85 -54.85
N LEU A 142 46.62 -0.25 -54.37
CA LEU A 142 46.63 1.07 -53.72
C LEU A 142 46.25 2.17 -54.71
N GLN A 143 46.67 2.08 -55.97
CA GLN A 143 46.33 3.06 -57.00
C GLN A 143 44.82 3.00 -57.36
N ASP A 144 44.23 1.81 -57.44
CA ASP A 144 42.77 1.64 -57.61
C ASP A 144 41.98 2.08 -56.37
N GLN A 145 42.43 1.74 -55.15
CA GLN A 145 41.81 2.21 -53.90
C GLN A 145 41.88 3.73 -53.74
N LEU A 146 43.00 4.35 -54.12
CA LEU A 146 43.15 5.81 -54.16
C LEU A 146 42.18 6.41 -55.16
N ARG A 147 42.04 5.82 -56.35
CA ARG A 147 41.11 6.28 -57.40
C ARG A 147 39.64 6.16 -56.97
N HIS A 148 39.28 5.08 -56.29
CA HIS A 148 37.95 4.91 -55.68
C HIS A 148 37.70 5.95 -54.57
N SER A 149 38.67 6.15 -53.67
CA SER A 149 38.58 7.11 -52.57
C SER A 149 38.52 8.56 -53.05
N GLN A 150 39.20 8.90 -54.14
CA GLN A 150 39.10 10.21 -54.81
C GLN A 150 37.71 10.41 -55.44
N ALA A 151 37.15 9.39 -56.09
CA ALA A 151 35.80 9.44 -56.64
C ALA A 151 34.75 9.60 -55.52
N GLN A 152 34.89 8.86 -54.42
CA GLN A 152 34.02 8.94 -53.24
C GLN A 152 34.11 10.32 -52.57
N ASN A 153 35.31 10.85 -52.35
CA ASN A 153 35.49 12.22 -51.83
C ASN A 153 34.90 13.29 -52.76
N THR A 154 35.03 13.13 -54.08
CA THR A 154 34.42 14.04 -55.06
C THR A 154 32.89 13.99 -55.00
N ALA A 155 32.30 12.81 -54.79
CA ALA A 155 30.85 12.65 -54.60
C ALA A 155 30.38 13.23 -53.25
N LEU A 156 31.11 12.98 -52.17
CA LEU A 156 30.82 13.53 -50.84
C LEU A 156 30.95 15.05 -50.81
N GLN A 157 31.96 15.64 -51.45
CA GLN A 157 32.07 17.10 -51.60
C GLN A 157 30.90 17.68 -52.39
N LYS A 158 30.48 17.06 -53.50
CA LYS A 158 29.29 17.50 -54.25
C LYS A 158 28.01 17.44 -53.40
N ASN A 159 27.82 16.36 -52.65
CA ASN A 159 26.69 16.21 -51.74
C ASN A 159 26.74 17.24 -50.60
N LEU A 160 27.93 17.51 -50.05
CA LEU A 160 28.14 18.53 -49.02
C LEU A 160 27.84 19.93 -49.56
N THR A 161 28.30 20.29 -50.77
CA THR A 161 27.99 21.58 -51.39
C THR A 161 26.50 21.72 -51.69
N ALA A 162 25.81 20.65 -52.11
CA ALA A 162 24.36 20.68 -52.32
C ALA A 162 23.58 20.80 -51.00
N LEU A 163 24.04 20.16 -49.92
CA LEU A 163 23.48 20.34 -48.58
C LEU A 163 23.71 21.76 -48.05
N GLN A 164 24.91 22.31 -48.25
CA GLN A 164 25.25 23.69 -47.88
C GLN A 164 24.44 24.71 -48.68
N GLU A 165 24.25 24.50 -49.98
CA GLU A 165 23.40 25.36 -50.81
C GLU A 165 21.93 25.31 -50.35
N LYS A 166 21.38 24.11 -50.11
CA LYS A 166 20.04 23.94 -49.53
C LYS A 166 19.91 24.61 -48.16
N HIS A 167 20.88 24.40 -47.27
CA HIS A 167 20.89 25.00 -45.93
C HIS A 167 21.08 26.53 -46.00
N ASN A 168 21.80 27.07 -46.98
CA ASN A 168 21.92 28.51 -47.21
C ASN A 168 20.64 29.12 -47.78
N ILE A 169 19.88 28.37 -48.59
CA ILE A 169 18.53 28.77 -49.04
C ILE A 169 17.56 28.77 -47.86
N GLU A 170 17.58 27.73 -47.01
CA GLU A 170 16.76 27.63 -45.79
C GLU A 170 17.13 28.73 -44.78
N ASN A 171 18.42 29.02 -44.57
CA ASN A 171 18.86 30.14 -43.73
C ASN A 171 18.50 31.50 -44.34
N ARG A 172 18.52 31.67 -45.66
CA ARG A 172 18.01 32.90 -46.31
C ARG A 172 16.50 33.06 -46.06
N GLN A 173 15.71 31.99 -46.18
CA GLN A 173 14.26 32.03 -45.87
C GLN A 173 13.99 32.30 -44.39
N LEU A 174 14.81 31.75 -43.49
CA LEU A 174 14.76 32.05 -42.05
C LEU A 174 15.19 33.49 -41.76
N GLN A 175 16.22 34.02 -42.42
CA GLN A 175 16.63 35.42 -42.29
C GLN A 175 15.60 36.40 -42.90
N GLU A 176 14.93 36.03 -43.99
CA GLU A 176 13.84 36.83 -44.57
C GLU A 176 12.59 36.83 -43.68
N THR A 177 12.28 35.72 -43.01
CA THR A 177 11.16 35.64 -42.06
C THR A 177 11.49 36.25 -40.70
N ILE A 178 12.72 36.09 -40.19
CA ILE A 178 13.24 36.83 -39.03
C ILE A 178 13.25 38.33 -39.34
N GLY A 179 13.77 38.78 -40.48
CA GLY A 179 13.75 40.19 -40.88
C GLY A 179 12.34 40.76 -41.03
N GLN A 180 11.35 39.95 -41.45
CA GLN A 180 9.92 40.34 -41.44
C GLN A 180 9.34 40.44 -40.03
N LEU A 181 9.80 39.59 -39.09
CA LEU A 181 9.43 39.65 -37.68
C LEU A 181 10.13 40.80 -36.95
N GLU A 182 11.40 41.11 -37.27
CA GLU A 182 12.15 42.26 -36.78
C GLU A 182 11.53 43.56 -37.29
N LEU A 183 11.24 43.68 -38.59
CA LEU A 183 10.43 44.78 -39.15
C LEU A 183 9.00 44.86 -38.58
N ARG A 184 8.55 43.87 -37.80
CA ARG A 184 7.26 43.88 -37.08
C ARG A 184 7.43 44.22 -35.59
N CYS A 185 8.53 43.79 -34.97
CA CYS A 185 8.92 44.13 -33.60
C CYS A 185 9.47 45.55 -33.47
N GLU A 186 10.32 45.99 -34.40
CA GLU A 186 10.89 47.35 -34.44
C GLU A 186 9.82 48.43 -34.66
N ARG A 187 8.74 48.07 -35.38
CA ARG A 187 7.49 48.86 -35.45
C ARG A 187 6.69 48.93 -34.13
N LEU A 188 7.09 48.17 -33.11
CA LEU A 188 6.51 48.13 -31.76
C LEU A 188 7.50 48.55 -30.65
N SER A 189 8.81 48.62 -30.93
CA SER A 189 9.87 48.77 -29.90
C SER A 189 10.97 49.78 -30.27
N GLY A 190 10.60 51.02 -30.59
CA GLY A 190 11.59 52.06 -30.85
C GLY A 190 12.19 52.69 -29.58
N GLN A 191 13.38 52.24 -29.14
CA GLN A 191 14.52 53.12 -28.73
C GLN A 191 15.76 52.38 -28.14
N ARG A 192 16.95 52.76 -28.64
CA ARG A 192 18.30 52.86 -27.99
C ARG A 192 19.15 51.60 -27.60
N GLN A 193 20.13 51.31 -28.47
CA GLN A 193 21.60 51.51 -28.27
C GLN A 193 22.30 50.98 -26.98
N ASP A 194 23.10 49.91 -27.12
CA ASP A 194 24.60 49.88 -27.21
C ASP A 194 25.51 50.79 -26.33
N PRO A 195 26.80 50.41 -26.06
CA PRO A 195 27.36 49.08 -25.66
C PRO A 195 28.61 49.19 -24.70
N ALA A 196 29.40 48.08 -24.59
CA ALA A 196 30.89 48.00 -24.45
C ALA A 196 31.64 47.79 -23.10
N GLY A 197 32.64 46.87 -23.15
CA GLY A 197 33.95 46.89 -22.45
C GLY A 197 34.09 46.16 -21.08
N ALA A 198 35.29 45.78 -20.61
CA ALA A 198 36.60 45.51 -21.26
C ALA A 198 37.64 44.82 -20.31
N GLU A 199 38.44 43.89 -20.86
CA GLU A 199 39.90 43.67 -20.69
C GLU A 199 40.67 43.40 -19.34
N LEU A 200 41.58 42.40 -19.46
CA LEU A 200 43.03 42.35 -19.06
C LEU A 200 43.54 41.79 -17.70
N SER A 201 44.85 41.45 -17.71
CA SER A 201 45.51 40.41 -16.88
C SER A 201 46.92 40.82 -16.29
N PRO A 202 48.07 40.07 -16.28
CA PRO A 202 49.03 40.09 -15.15
C PRO A 202 50.51 40.47 -15.52
N ASP A 203 51.48 40.31 -14.58
CA ASP A 203 52.94 40.38 -14.84
C ASP A 203 53.79 39.38 -13.97
N ARG A 204 55.09 39.63 -13.71
CA ARG A 204 56.15 38.62 -13.43
C ARG A 204 57.37 39.18 -12.66
N ARG A 205 58.28 38.25 -12.23
CA ARG A 205 59.75 38.37 -11.89
C ARG A 205 60.11 38.09 -10.42
N GLY A 206 61.33 37.65 -10.07
CA GLY A 206 62.44 37.14 -10.92
C GLY A 206 63.85 37.12 -10.24
N ASP A 207 64.70 36.17 -10.68
CA ASP A 207 66.17 35.93 -10.55
C ASP A 207 67.16 36.79 -9.72
N GLY A 208 68.32 36.19 -9.34
CA GLY A 208 69.59 36.87 -9.02
C GLY A 208 70.66 35.98 -8.32
N GLN A 209 71.93 35.98 -8.77
CA GLN A 209 73.05 35.09 -8.36
C GLN A 209 74.15 35.80 -7.53
N ASP A 210 75.19 35.09 -7.06
CA ASP A 210 76.65 35.33 -7.33
C ASP A 210 77.63 34.52 -6.42
N GLU A 211 78.90 34.34 -6.83
CA GLU A 211 80.05 33.63 -6.17
C GLU A 211 81.40 34.37 -6.39
N GLU A 212 82.49 34.11 -5.60
CA GLU A 212 83.93 33.89 -6.05
C GLU A 212 85.09 34.03 -4.98
N GLU A 213 86.16 33.21 -5.19
CA GLU A 213 87.66 33.28 -4.97
C GLU A 213 88.42 33.77 -3.68
N GLY A 214 89.73 33.39 -3.50
CA GLY A 214 90.57 33.90 -2.37
C GLY A 214 92.10 33.64 -2.04
N LEU A 215 92.94 32.82 -2.73
CA LEU A 215 94.47 32.82 -2.71
C LEU A 215 95.35 32.56 -1.41
N ASP A 216 96.71 32.74 -1.49
CA ASP A 216 97.84 32.00 -0.81
C ASP A 216 99.16 32.84 -0.55
N ILE A 217 100.27 32.28 0.05
CA ILE A 217 101.77 32.52 -0.16
C ILE A 217 102.81 32.70 1.04
N THR A 218 103.85 31.79 1.06
CA THR A 218 105.30 31.80 1.59
C THR A 218 105.66 32.12 3.09
N ASP A 219 106.92 32.12 3.66
CA ASP A 219 108.36 32.13 3.21
C ASP A 219 109.45 31.68 4.28
N SER A 220 110.75 31.58 3.89
CA SER A 220 112.03 31.75 4.68
C SER A 220 112.58 30.61 5.61
N VAL A 221 113.89 30.46 6.01
CA VAL A 221 115.25 31.03 5.66
C VAL A 221 116.42 30.10 6.19
N LEU A 222 117.73 30.31 5.86
CA LEU A 222 118.90 29.45 6.26
C LEU A 222 120.30 30.12 6.41
N PRO A 223 121.17 29.70 7.39
CA PRO A 223 122.65 29.81 7.34
C PRO A 223 123.50 28.64 7.96
N SER A 224 124.84 28.58 7.75
CA SER A 224 125.80 27.49 8.16
C SER A 224 127.30 27.93 8.31
N ASN A 225 128.26 27.02 8.64
CA ASN A 225 129.52 26.68 7.86
C ASN A 225 130.93 26.50 8.58
N SER A 226 131.93 25.83 7.90
CA SER A 226 133.45 25.75 8.08
C SER A 226 134.11 24.71 9.06
N HIS A 227 135.42 24.29 9.11
CA HIS A 227 136.66 24.06 8.23
C HIS A 227 137.89 23.59 9.12
N ASP A 228 139.11 23.08 8.76
CA ASP A 228 139.73 22.24 7.66
C ASP A 228 141.25 21.83 7.95
N VAL A 229 142.02 21.20 7.00
CA VAL A 229 143.55 21.05 6.86
C VAL A 229 144.34 19.80 7.45
N THR A 230 145.62 19.54 7.04
CA THR A 230 146.36 18.22 6.90
C THR A 230 147.93 18.13 7.17
N GLN A 231 148.53 16.90 7.25
CA GLN A 231 149.84 16.39 6.63
C GLN A 231 151.22 16.07 7.39
N GLU A 232 151.95 14.98 6.98
CA GLU A 232 153.45 14.64 6.90
C GLU A 232 154.38 13.94 8.00
N ASP A 233 155.70 13.66 7.69
CA ASP A 233 156.50 12.38 7.98
C ASP A 233 157.99 12.39 8.61
N SER A 234 158.42 11.30 9.32
CA SER A 234 159.77 10.56 9.33
C SER A 234 161.15 10.90 10.10
N LYS A 235 161.93 9.84 10.55
CA LYS A 235 163.46 9.61 10.75
C LYS A 235 164.38 10.27 11.88
N GLU A 236 165.66 9.91 12.26
CA GLU A 236 166.55 8.67 12.48
C GLU A 236 168.01 8.90 13.14
N GLU A 237 168.73 7.84 13.64
CA GLU A 237 170.23 7.56 13.92
C GLU A 237 171.13 7.99 15.17
N THR A 238 172.39 7.45 15.33
CA THR A 238 173.18 7.17 16.63
C THR A 238 174.78 7.05 16.68
N SER A 239 175.41 6.97 17.91
CA SER A 239 176.71 6.28 18.39
C SER A 239 178.19 6.89 18.42
N ILE A 240 179.15 6.30 19.22
CA ILE A 240 180.70 6.32 19.25
C ILE A 240 181.60 7.06 20.37
N ILE A 241 182.98 6.90 20.46
CA ILE A 241 183.88 6.58 21.67
C ILE A 241 185.44 7.01 21.66
N THR A 242 186.24 6.86 22.80
CA THR A 242 187.76 6.63 23.08
C THR A 242 188.90 7.67 23.55
N GLU A 243 189.63 7.36 24.70
CA GLU A 243 191.12 7.20 25.11
C GLU A 243 192.38 8.16 24.80
N PRO A 244 193.70 7.95 25.26
CA PRO A 244 194.41 7.60 26.57
C PRO A 244 195.92 8.15 26.86
N LYS A 245 196.64 7.67 27.95
CA LYS A 245 198.15 7.59 28.29
C LYS A 245 198.96 8.84 28.85
N GLU A 246 200.22 8.90 29.41
CA GLU A 246 201.33 8.13 30.17
C GLU A 246 202.47 9.18 30.62
N ASP A 247 203.68 9.09 31.28
CA ASP A 247 204.78 8.20 31.88
C ASP A 247 205.80 9.12 32.73
N LYS A 248 206.99 8.90 33.42
CA LYS A 248 207.92 7.82 33.97
C LYS A 248 209.13 8.34 34.89
N GLU A 249 209.85 7.45 35.65
CA GLU A 249 211.31 7.36 36.10
C GLU A 249 212.09 8.24 37.20
N ASP A 250 212.90 7.57 38.09
CA ASP A 250 214.39 7.73 38.16
C ASP A 250 215.18 7.79 39.55
N ILE A 251 215.20 6.76 40.41
CA ILE A 251 216.17 6.47 41.52
C ILE A 251 216.48 7.59 42.57
N THR A 252 215.43 8.20 43.12
CA THR A 252 215.30 8.32 44.60
C THR A 252 214.52 7.12 45.17
N LYS A 253 214.75 5.94 44.56
CA LYS A 253 213.89 4.73 44.57
C LYS A 253 213.37 4.37 45.95
N GLN A 254 214.22 3.83 46.83
CA GLN A 254 213.75 3.00 47.95
C GLN A 254 212.96 3.72 49.05
N LEU A 255 212.91 5.06 49.04
CA LEU A 255 212.00 5.84 49.88
C LEU A 255 210.74 6.28 49.12
N ASN A 256 210.85 6.59 47.82
CA ASN A 256 209.73 6.96 46.97
C ASN A 256 208.89 5.76 46.50
N ASP A 257 209.47 4.56 46.36
CA ASP A 257 208.75 3.36 45.89
C ASP A 257 207.62 2.97 46.86
N LEU A 258 207.88 3.02 48.18
CA LEU A 258 206.88 2.80 49.22
C LEU A 258 205.82 3.90 49.30
N GLN A 259 206.16 5.15 48.92
CA GLN A 259 205.21 6.25 48.84
C GLN A 259 204.32 6.13 47.59
N LEU A 260 204.93 5.82 46.44
CA LEU A 260 204.26 5.65 45.15
C LEU A 260 203.28 4.47 45.18
N GLN A 261 203.65 3.36 45.80
CA GLN A 261 202.77 2.18 45.91
C GLN A 261 201.52 2.46 46.76
N LEU A 262 201.64 3.30 47.80
CA LEU A 262 200.50 3.78 48.61
C LEU A 262 199.56 4.70 47.81
N ASP A 263 200.11 5.51 46.92
CA ASP A 263 199.32 6.45 46.10
C ASP A 263 198.71 5.79 44.86
N ILE A 264 199.29 4.68 44.36
CA ILE A 264 198.66 3.82 43.33
C ILE A 264 197.40 3.13 43.89
N GLU A 265 197.47 2.46 45.05
CA GLU A 265 196.27 1.81 45.65
C GLU A 265 195.14 2.81 45.96
N ARG A 266 195.49 4.08 46.21
CA ARG A 266 194.52 5.18 46.39
C ARG A 266 193.82 5.58 45.11
N GLU A 267 194.52 5.70 43.99
CA GLU A 267 193.89 5.97 42.68
C GLU A 267 193.08 4.77 42.17
N GLU A 268 193.54 3.53 42.37
CA GLU A 268 192.75 2.33 42.05
C GLU A 268 191.44 2.26 42.87
N SER A 269 191.52 2.52 44.18
CA SER A 269 190.34 2.61 45.07
C SER A 269 189.36 3.73 44.71
N LYS A 270 189.84 4.75 43.97
CA LYS A 270 189.07 5.91 43.52
C LYS A 270 188.42 5.63 42.15
N LEU A 271 189.15 5.02 41.22
CA LEU A 271 188.64 4.57 39.92
C LEU A 271 187.54 3.50 40.09
N LEU A 272 187.72 2.55 41.01
CA LEU A 272 186.69 1.55 41.32
C LEU A 272 185.41 2.19 41.91
N LYS A 273 185.54 3.24 42.72
CA LYS A 273 184.38 4.01 43.19
C LYS A 273 183.68 4.72 42.04
N GLU A 274 184.42 5.24 41.06
CA GLU A 274 183.86 5.96 39.92
C GLU A 274 183.15 5.02 38.92
N GLN A 275 183.68 3.81 38.72
CA GLN A 275 182.98 2.74 37.99
C GLN A 275 181.70 2.29 38.70
N LEU A 276 181.73 2.18 40.03
CA LEU A 276 180.56 1.79 40.82
C LEU A 276 179.49 2.90 40.82
N LEU A 277 179.89 4.17 40.93
CA LEU A 277 179.01 5.34 40.86
C LEU A 277 178.37 5.51 39.48
N THR A 278 179.14 5.31 38.39
CA THR A 278 178.60 5.38 37.03
C THR A 278 177.65 4.21 36.73
N SER A 279 178.00 2.99 37.15
CA SER A 279 177.09 1.84 37.09
C SER A 279 175.78 2.09 37.86
N GLN A 280 175.87 2.54 39.12
CA GLN A 280 174.72 2.91 39.95
C GLN A 280 173.84 3.95 39.26
N LYS A 281 174.42 5.01 38.68
CA LYS A 281 173.67 6.04 37.95
C LYS A 281 172.93 5.47 36.74
N THR A 282 173.55 4.59 35.95
CA THR A 282 172.85 3.97 34.80
C THR A 282 171.69 3.05 35.19
N LEU A 283 171.74 2.44 36.38
CA LEU A 283 170.62 1.68 36.94
C LEU A 283 169.53 2.62 37.47
N GLU A 284 169.91 3.73 38.10
CA GLU A 284 169.00 4.75 38.61
C GLU A 284 168.21 5.43 37.47
N ASP A 285 168.89 5.77 36.37
CA ASP A 285 168.26 6.40 35.20
C ASP A 285 167.37 5.42 34.42
N LYS A 286 167.74 4.12 34.36
CA LYS A 286 166.83 3.06 33.87
C LYS A 286 165.60 2.90 34.77
N SER A 287 165.78 2.98 36.09
CA SER A 287 164.67 2.91 37.05
C SER A 287 163.72 4.10 36.94
N LYS A 288 164.21 5.29 36.54
CA LYS A 288 163.37 6.45 36.24
C LYS A 288 162.60 6.25 34.93
N SER A 289 163.26 5.74 33.88
CA SER A 289 162.61 5.45 32.60
C SER A 289 161.47 4.43 32.74
N THR A 290 161.65 3.36 33.53
CA THR A 290 160.59 2.38 33.78
C THR A 290 159.49 2.91 34.71
N MET A 291 159.83 3.77 35.67
CA MET A 291 158.84 4.51 36.48
C MET A 291 157.94 5.38 35.57
N GLU A 292 158.52 6.16 34.66
CA GLU A 292 157.78 6.97 33.70
C GLU A 292 156.88 6.14 32.77
N GLU A 293 157.33 4.96 32.33
CA GLU A 293 156.49 4.05 31.53
C GLU A 293 155.32 3.48 32.34
N ILE A 294 155.55 3.14 33.60
CA ILE A 294 154.49 2.73 34.54
C ILE A 294 153.49 3.86 34.72
N ASP A 295 153.94 5.10 34.95
CA ASP A 295 153.06 6.27 35.12
C ASP A 295 152.24 6.56 33.84
N LYS A 296 152.88 6.50 32.67
CA LYS A 296 152.20 6.65 31.36
C LYS A 296 151.19 5.53 31.09
N LEU A 297 151.42 4.33 31.62
CA LEU A 297 150.45 3.21 31.54
C LEU A 297 149.32 3.37 32.57
N GLN A 298 149.61 3.84 33.79
CA GLN A 298 148.58 4.16 34.79
C GLN A 298 147.66 5.29 34.32
N GLU A 299 148.20 6.35 33.70
CA GLU A 299 147.38 7.44 33.15
C GLU A 299 146.51 6.98 31.98
N LYS A 300 147.03 6.12 31.09
CA LYS A 300 146.24 5.49 30.01
C LYS A 300 145.16 4.56 30.55
N LEU A 301 145.45 3.80 31.61
CA LEU A 301 144.47 2.95 32.30
C LEU A 301 143.37 3.80 32.93
N LYS A 302 143.73 4.87 33.64
CA LYS A 302 142.80 5.84 34.26
C LYS A 302 141.90 6.49 33.23
N LYS A 303 142.43 7.01 32.12
CA LYS A 303 141.64 7.59 31.01
C LYS A 303 140.70 6.57 30.36
N LYS A 304 141.11 5.30 30.23
CA LYS A 304 140.21 4.23 29.77
C LYS A 304 139.13 3.88 30.78
N GLN A 305 139.44 3.91 32.08
CA GLN A 305 138.46 3.68 33.14
C GLN A 305 137.43 4.83 33.20
N GLU A 306 137.89 6.08 33.10
CA GLU A 306 137.05 7.28 33.02
C GLU A 306 136.13 7.25 31.79
N SER A 307 136.67 6.92 30.61
CA SER A 307 135.88 6.77 29.38
C SER A 307 134.88 5.61 29.46
N LEU A 308 135.22 4.49 30.12
CA LEU A 308 134.29 3.37 30.30
C LEU A 308 133.17 3.70 31.29
N VAL A 309 133.46 4.48 32.34
CA VAL A 309 132.44 5.03 33.26
C VAL A 309 131.52 6.00 32.52
N GLN A 310 132.06 6.93 31.71
CA GLN A 310 131.26 7.85 30.89
C GLN A 310 130.31 7.10 29.94
N LEU A 311 130.81 6.08 29.23
CA LEU A 311 129.99 5.23 28.36
C LEU A 311 128.95 4.40 29.14
N GLN A 312 129.21 4.08 30.41
CA GLN A 312 128.21 3.45 31.29
C GLN A 312 127.15 4.47 31.73
N ASP A 313 127.54 5.68 32.15
CA ASP A 313 126.62 6.75 32.55
C ASP A 313 125.70 7.17 31.40
N GLU A 314 126.26 7.34 30.19
CA GLU A 314 125.51 7.60 28.95
C GLU A 314 124.52 6.47 28.67
N LYS A 315 124.97 5.21 28.70
CA LYS A 315 124.12 4.02 28.51
C LYS A 315 122.99 3.97 29.55
N GLU A 316 123.29 4.21 30.82
CA GLU A 316 122.29 4.22 31.89
C GLU A 316 121.30 5.38 31.73
N ASN A 317 121.75 6.55 31.27
CA ASN A 317 120.87 7.68 30.98
C ASN A 317 119.96 7.41 29.78
N MET A 318 120.48 6.83 28.69
CA MET A 318 119.65 6.34 27.60
C MET A 318 118.62 5.31 28.06
N TYR A 319 118.97 4.38 28.96
CA TYR A 319 117.97 3.45 29.54
C TYR A 319 116.94 4.15 30.43
N LYS A 320 117.32 5.18 31.20
CA LYS A 320 116.37 6.00 31.98
C LYS A 320 115.40 6.73 31.05
N GLU A 321 115.89 7.32 29.96
CA GLU A 321 115.07 8.00 28.94
C GLU A 321 114.16 7.05 28.17
N TYR A 322 114.65 5.90 27.70
CA TYR A 322 113.82 4.88 27.05
C TYR A 322 112.74 4.34 28.00
N ASN A 323 113.08 4.06 29.27
CA ASN A 323 112.10 3.61 30.25
C ASN A 323 111.06 4.70 30.57
N LYS A 324 111.47 5.98 30.64
CA LYS A 324 110.55 7.11 30.78
C LYS A 324 109.63 7.21 29.57
N ASN A 325 110.16 7.24 28.35
CA ASN A 325 109.35 7.33 27.13
C ASN A 325 108.36 6.15 26.99
N ILE A 326 108.73 4.94 27.45
CA ILE A 326 107.82 3.79 27.52
C ILE A 326 106.75 3.97 28.61
N SER A 327 107.09 4.59 29.74
CA SER A 327 106.14 4.92 30.82
C SER A 327 105.15 5.99 30.36
N ASP A 328 105.64 7.11 29.83
CA ASP A 328 104.85 8.25 29.34
C ASP A 328 103.91 7.81 28.21
N LEU A 329 104.37 6.93 27.29
CA LEU A 329 103.53 6.35 26.23
C LEU A 329 102.48 5.37 26.75
N ARG A 330 102.77 4.60 27.80
CA ARG A 330 101.78 3.74 28.47
C ARG A 330 100.72 4.59 29.16
N GLU A 331 101.11 5.58 29.97
CA GLU A 331 100.18 6.49 30.64
C GLU A 331 99.30 7.23 29.61
N SER A 332 99.87 7.72 28.52
CA SER A 332 99.09 8.32 27.42
C SER A 332 98.08 7.36 26.81
N LYS A 333 98.41 6.07 26.67
CA LYS A 333 97.51 5.06 26.09
C LYS A 333 96.47 4.54 27.09
N ASP A 334 96.83 4.40 28.36
CA ASP A 334 95.89 4.05 29.43
C ASP A 334 94.87 5.18 29.64
N ASN A 335 95.28 6.44 29.55
CA ASN A 335 94.38 7.61 29.55
C ASN A 335 93.47 7.64 28.31
N GLU A 336 93.98 7.33 27.12
CA GLU A 336 93.18 7.22 25.89
C GLU A 336 92.14 6.07 25.99
N ILE A 337 92.54 4.92 26.53
CA ILE A 337 91.65 3.78 26.80
C ILE A 337 90.58 4.17 27.83
N GLN A 338 90.94 4.83 28.93
CA GLN A 338 89.97 5.31 29.93
C GLN A 338 88.96 6.31 29.34
N ASN A 339 89.42 7.25 28.52
CA ASN A 339 88.53 8.19 27.82
C ASN A 339 87.57 7.45 26.87
N MET A 340 88.07 6.50 26.06
CA MET A 340 87.23 5.70 25.17
C MET A 340 86.24 4.79 25.93
N MET A 341 86.64 4.22 27.06
CA MET A 341 85.75 3.47 27.95
C MET A 341 84.66 4.38 28.56
N ALA A 342 85.01 5.59 29.00
CA ALA A 342 84.06 6.55 29.55
C ALA A 342 83.03 7.01 28.50
N ILE A 343 83.49 7.31 27.28
CA ILE A 343 82.61 7.64 26.13
C ILE A 343 81.71 6.44 25.80
N SER A 344 82.24 5.21 25.81
CA SER A 344 81.45 4.01 25.52
C SER A 344 80.35 3.77 26.57
N ALA A 345 80.70 3.87 27.86
CA ALA A 345 79.74 3.74 28.95
C ALA A 345 78.67 4.87 28.94
N GLN A 346 79.04 6.09 28.55
CA GLN A 346 78.09 7.19 28.37
C GLN A 346 77.12 6.90 27.20
N LEU A 347 77.62 6.41 26.07
CA LEU A 347 76.79 6.02 24.93
C LEU A 347 75.86 4.83 25.27
N GLU A 348 76.32 3.85 26.03
CA GLU A 348 75.49 2.76 26.55
C GLU A 348 74.38 3.28 27.49
N ALA A 349 74.69 4.23 28.37
CA ALA A 349 73.72 4.86 29.26
C ALA A 349 72.69 5.72 28.49
N ASP A 350 73.11 6.48 27.49
CA ASP A 350 72.23 7.28 26.64
C ASP A 350 71.34 6.40 25.73
N LEU A 351 71.88 5.30 25.18
CA LEU A 351 71.10 4.28 24.45
C LEU A 351 70.08 3.59 25.37
N SER A 352 70.48 3.24 26.59
CA SER A 352 69.59 2.65 27.59
C SER A 352 68.44 3.61 27.92
N ARG A 353 68.74 4.89 28.21
CA ARG A 353 67.72 5.92 28.44
C ARG A 353 66.79 6.11 27.25
N GLY A 354 67.32 6.16 26.02
CA GLY A 354 66.53 6.27 24.80
C GLY A 354 65.58 5.07 24.59
N ASN A 355 66.04 3.85 24.87
CA ASN A 355 65.18 2.66 24.80
C ASN A 355 64.10 2.66 25.91
N ASP A 356 64.44 3.15 27.10
CA ASP A 356 63.51 3.38 28.21
C ASP A 356 62.43 4.43 27.86
N GLU A 357 62.79 5.47 27.13
CA GLU A 357 61.86 6.51 26.64
C GLU A 357 60.97 5.96 25.50
N VAL A 358 61.53 5.20 24.55
CA VAL A 358 60.77 4.55 23.47
C VAL A 358 59.78 3.51 24.00
N THR A 359 60.16 2.72 25.01
CA THR A 359 59.23 1.75 25.63
C THR A 359 58.12 2.43 26.45
N LYS A 360 58.40 3.55 27.13
CA LYS A 360 57.37 4.39 27.77
C LYS A 360 56.43 5.02 26.74
N ALA A 361 56.96 5.57 25.64
CA ALA A 361 56.14 6.13 24.56
C ALA A 361 55.26 5.07 23.89
N ARG A 362 55.80 3.87 23.64
CA ARG A 362 55.07 2.74 23.06
C ARG A 362 53.94 2.26 23.98
N THR A 363 54.22 2.00 25.25
CA THR A 363 53.18 1.58 26.21
C THR A 363 52.09 2.64 26.43
N GLN A 364 52.42 3.93 26.36
CA GLN A 364 51.42 5.01 26.34
C GLN A 364 50.59 5.03 25.05
N ALA A 365 51.19 4.76 23.89
CA ALA A 365 50.47 4.64 22.63
C ALA A 365 49.52 3.43 22.62
N ASP A 366 50.02 2.25 23.02
CA ASP A 366 49.24 1.01 23.12
C ASP A 366 48.05 1.18 24.09
N ALA A 367 48.27 1.80 25.26
CA ALA A 367 47.20 2.11 26.22
C ALA A 367 46.16 3.10 25.65
N ARG A 368 46.59 4.08 24.85
CA ARG A 368 45.69 5.05 24.21
C ARG A 368 44.91 4.43 23.05
N ILE A 369 45.50 3.48 22.31
CA ILE A 369 44.81 2.68 21.30
C ILE A 369 43.70 1.86 21.96
N ALA A 370 44.02 1.10 23.03
CA ALA A 370 43.03 0.30 23.76
C ALA A 370 41.88 1.14 24.34
N GLN A 371 42.16 2.36 24.82
CA GLN A 371 41.12 3.31 25.24
C GLN A 371 40.24 3.76 24.07
N LEU A 372 40.82 4.09 22.92
CA LEU A 372 40.07 4.50 21.73
C LEU A 372 39.20 3.35 21.19
N GLU A 373 39.74 2.14 21.12
CA GLU A 373 38.98 0.92 20.77
C GLU A 373 37.80 0.69 21.71
N GLN A 374 38.02 0.80 23.02
CA GLN A 374 36.95 0.71 24.02
C GLN A 374 35.86 1.77 23.81
N THR A 375 36.22 3.03 23.50
CA THR A 375 35.23 4.08 23.20
C THR A 375 34.49 3.83 21.88
N LEU A 376 35.16 3.29 20.85
CA LEU A 376 34.53 2.93 19.59
C LEU A 376 33.50 1.81 19.78
N ASP A 377 33.81 0.78 20.58
CA ASP A 377 32.89 -0.31 20.86
C ASP A 377 31.73 0.11 21.78
N GLN A 378 31.95 1.04 22.72
CA GLN A 378 30.87 1.67 23.48
C GLN A 378 29.92 2.46 22.56
N VAL A 379 30.44 3.26 21.63
CA VAL A 379 29.63 4.02 20.68
C VAL A 379 28.92 3.09 19.69
N ARG A 380 29.57 2.03 19.20
CA ARG A 380 28.93 0.98 18.38
C ARG A 380 27.77 0.30 19.13
N ALA A 381 27.96 -0.03 20.41
CA ALA A 381 26.91 -0.62 21.24
C ALA A 381 25.73 0.34 21.46
N GLN A 382 26.00 1.62 21.75
CA GLN A 382 24.96 2.66 21.89
C GLN A 382 24.18 2.89 20.58
N MET A 383 24.88 2.94 19.45
CA MET A 383 24.25 3.04 18.12
C MET A 383 23.39 1.81 17.83
N SER A 384 23.90 0.60 18.10
CA SER A 384 23.15 -0.66 17.93
C SER A 384 21.88 -0.70 18.80
N ALA A 385 21.96 -0.25 20.06
CA ALA A 385 20.82 -0.13 20.95
C ALA A 385 19.78 0.87 20.41
N SER A 386 20.19 2.10 20.05
CA SER A 386 19.27 3.12 19.51
C SER A 386 18.67 2.72 18.16
N HIS A 387 19.38 1.94 17.33
CA HIS A 387 18.83 1.36 16.11
C HIS A 387 17.80 0.26 16.41
N ALA A 388 18.03 -0.59 17.43
CA ALA A 388 17.07 -1.61 17.84
C ALA A 388 15.79 -1.01 18.45
N GLU A 389 15.93 0.06 19.27
CA GLU A 389 14.80 0.83 19.81
C GLU A 389 13.97 1.44 18.67
N LYS A 390 14.59 2.19 17.76
CA LYS A 390 13.90 2.81 16.61
C LYS A 390 13.27 1.78 15.67
N ALA A 391 13.89 0.62 15.48
CA ALA A 391 13.30 -0.47 14.70
C ALA A 391 12.06 -1.06 15.40
N SER A 392 12.05 -1.11 16.73
CA SER A 392 10.86 -1.51 17.51
C SER A 392 9.74 -0.46 17.43
N GLU A 393 10.08 0.83 17.55
CA GLU A 393 9.13 1.94 17.39
C GLU A 393 8.49 1.96 16.00
N LEU A 394 9.30 1.81 14.94
CA LEU A 394 8.83 1.73 13.56
C LEU A 394 7.93 0.50 13.34
N GLY A 395 8.34 -0.69 13.83
CA GLY A 395 7.51 -1.90 13.72
C GLY A 395 6.17 -1.80 14.47
N GLN A 396 6.14 -1.12 15.62
CA GLN A 396 4.89 -0.82 16.33
C GLN A 396 4.01 0.17 15.53
N LEU A 397 4.60 1.19 14.91
CA LEU A 397 3.88 2.16 14.10
C LEU A 397 3.33 1.56 12.79
N GLU A 398 4.11 0.71 12.12
CA GLU A 398 3.65 -0.11 10.98
C GLU A 398 2.49 -1.02 11.38
N GLN A 399 2.56 -1.66 12.55
CA GLN A 399 1.46 -2.49 13.06
C GLN A 399 0.20 -1.65 13.35
N GLN A 400 0.33 -0.45 13.92
CA GLN A 400 -0.79 0.47 14.14
C GLN A 400 -1.43 0.92 12.82
N TYR A 401 -0.64 1.32 11.82
CA TYR A 401 -1.19 1.69 10.50
C TYR A 401 -1.82 0.50 9.79
N SER A 402 -1.24 -0.70 9.88
CA SER A 402 -1.82 -1.94 9.35
C SER A 402 -3.18 -2.26 9.98
N GLN A 403 -3.32 -2.08 11.30
CA GLN A 403 -4.60 -2.22 12.00
C GLN A 403 -5.62 -1.15 11.56
N GLN A 404 -5.22 0.11 11.42
CA GLN A 404 -6.09 1.19 10.93
C GLN A 404 -6.56 0.94 9.49
N ILE A 405 -5.67 0.50 8.59
CA ILE A 405 -6.02 0.13 7.21
C ILE A 405 -7.00 -1.06 7.19
N SER A 406 -6.79 -2.06 8.04
CA SER A 406 -7.70 -3.20 8.18
C SER A 406 -9.09 -2.78 8.69
N GLN A 407 -9.15 -1.91 9.71
CA GLN A 407 -10.40 -1.36 10.24
C GLN A 407 -11.13 -0.51 9.19
N LEU A 408 -10.43 0.39 8.49
CA LEU A 408 -11.01 1.21 7.43
C LEU A 408 -11.55 0.33 6.29
N SER A 409 -10.80 -0.67 5.84
CA SER A 409 -11.24 -1.63 4.82
C SER A 409 -12.50 -2.41 5.24
N ALA A 410 -12.61 -2.81 6.51
CA ALA A 410 -13.81 -3.43 7.05
C ALA A 410 -15.02 -2.47 7.09
N THR A 411 -14.82 -1.20 7.46
CA THR A 411 -15.90 -0.19 7.41
C THR A 411 -16.35 0.11 5.98
N ILE A 412 -15.41 0.20 5.03
CA ILE A 412 -15.73 0.36 3.60
C ILE A 412 -16.58 -0.83 3.12
N SER A 413 -16.13 -2.07 3.33
CA SER A 413 -16.91 -3.26 2.94
C SER A 413 -18.30 -3.34 3.57
N THR A 414 -18.48 -2.77 4.76
CA THR A 414 -19.80 -2.68 5.44
C THR A 414 -20.69 -1.62 4.77
N ILE A 415 -20.14 -0.44 4.46
CA ILE A 415 -20.84 0.64 3.74
C ILE A 415 -21.19 0.21 2.30
N GLU A 416 -20.33 -0.57 1.65
CA GLU A 416 -20.62 -1.11 0.31
C GLU A 416 -21.78 -2.09 0.30
N LYS A 417 -21.90 -2.97 1.31
CA LYS A 417 -23.07 -3.83 1.49
C LYS A 417 -24.33 -2.98 1.70
N GLN A 418 -24.30 -2.03 2.64
CA GLN A 418 -25.42 -1.13 2.90
C GLN A 418 -25.86 -0.33 1.65
N ARG A 419 -24.90 0.13 0.83
CA ARG A 419 -25.15 0.77 -0.47
C ARG A 419 -25.91 -0.18 -1.40
N ASP A 420 -25.48 -1.44 -1.50
CA ASP A 420 -26.07 -2.40 -2.42
C ASP A 420 -27.43 -2.93 -1.92
N ASP A 421 -27.63 -3.06 -0.60
CA ASP A 421 -28.93 -3.35 0.03
C ASP A 421 -29.95 -2.21 -0.20
N VAL A 422 -29.52 -0.95 -0.06
CA VAL A 422 -30.37 0.22 -0.37
C VAL A 422 -30.66 0.30 -1.88
N LYS A 423 -29.72 -0.12 -2.72
CA LYS A 423 -29.89 -0.15 -4.18
C LYS A 423 -30.89 -1.22 -4.62
N THR A 424 -30.87 -2.43 -4.05
CA THR A 424 -31.89 -3.46 -4.35
C THR A 424 -33.27 -3.03 -3.85
N GLN A 425 -33.38 -2.44 -2.65
CA GLN A 425 -34.62 -1.84 -2.16
C GLN A 425 -35.15 -0.71 -3.07
N LEU A 426 -34.26 0.12 -3.64
CA LEU A 426 -34.64 1.14 -4.61
C LEU A 426 -35.14 0.53 -5.92
N GLN A 427 -34.50 -0.54 -6.41
CA GLN A 427 -34.96 -1.25 -7.61
C GLN A 427 -36.33 -1.92 -7.39
N GLU A 428 -36.51 -2.62 -6.25
CA GLU A 428 -37.81 -3.20 -5.88
C GLU A 428 -38.91 -2.14 -5.77
N THR A 429 -38.63 -0.97 -5.19
CA THR A 429 -39.64 0.09 -5.07
C THR A 429 -39.94 0.76 -6.42
N GLN A 430 -38.96 0.86 -7.33
CA GLN A 430 -39.20 1.25 -8.72
C GLN A 430 -40.03 0.23 -9.49
N GLU A 431 -39.78 -1.07 -9.34
CA GLU A 431 -40.60 -2.13 -9.97
C GLU A 431 -42.03 -2.14 -9.42
N LYS A 432 -42.19 -2.04 -8.10
CA LYS A 432 -43.51 -1.93 -7.44
C LYS A 432 -44.26 -0.67 -7.94
N LEU A 433 -43.58 0.47 -8.06
CA LEU A 433 -44.15 1.70 -8.62
C LEU A 433 -44.58 1.51 -10.09
N ASN A 434 -43.71 0.97 -10.95
CA ASN A 434 -44.01 0.72 -12.36
C ASN A 434 -45.21 -0.22 -12.52
N ASN A 435 -45.28 -1.29 -11.72
CA ASN A 435 -46.41 -2.22 -11.71
C ASN A 435 -47.72 -1.55 -11.26
N THR A 436 -47.68 -0.63 -10.28
CA THR A 436 -48.87 0.17 -9.92
C THR A 436 -49.26 1.19 -10.98
N LEU A 437 -48.29 1.78 -11.69
CA LEU A 437 -48.53 2.71 -12.78
C LEU A 437 -49.18 2.00 -13.98
N GLN A 438 -48.72 0.81 -14.33
CA GLN A 438 -49.34 -0.02 -15.37
C GLN A 438 -50.78 -0.38 -15.00
N ARG A 439 -51.04 -0.87 -13.79
CA ARG A 439 -52.41 -1.17 -13.31
C ARG A 439 -53.32 0.05 -13.32
N LEU A 440 -52.78 1.24 -13.03
CA LEU A 440 -53.53 2.49 -13.13
C LEU A 440 -53.87 2.85 -14.59
N GLN A 441 -52.96 2.61 -15.53
CA GLN A 441 -53.22 2.79 -16.97
C GLN A 441 -54.24 1.78 -17.50
N GLU A 442 -54.16 0.52 -17.10
CA GLU A 442 -55.15 -0.52 -17.42
C GLU A 442 -56.55 -0.14 -16.91
N ALA A 443 -56.66 0.27 -15.64
CA ALA A 443 -57.90 0.75 -15.05
C ALA A 443 -58.42 2.05 -15.71
N GLN A 444 -57.54 2.93 -16.20
CA GLN A 444 -57.93 4.12 -16.97
C GLN A 444 -58.52 3.74 -18.33
N LEU A 445 -57.90 2.80 -19.05
CA LEU A 445 -58.41 2.31 -20.34
C LEU A 445 -59.76 1.59 -20.17
N ASP A 446 -59.92 0.77 -19.14
CA ASP A 446 -61.20 0.09 -18.88
C ASP A 446 -62.30 1.08 -18.46
N ARG A 447 -61.98 2.09 -17.65
CA ARG A 447 -62.90 3.21 -17.37
C ARG A 447 -63.36 3.89 -18.66
N ASP A 448 -62.46 4.18 -19.60
CA ASP A 448 -62.82 4.85 -20.86
C ASP A 448 -63.68 3.95 -21.77
N LYS A 449 -63.38 2.65 -21.88
CA LYS A 449 -64.26 1.68 -22.57
C LYS A 449 -65.68 1.65 -21.99
N GLN A 450 -65.80 1.69 -20.65
CA GLN A 450 -67.11 1.71 -19.97
C GLN A 450 -67.85 3.05 -20.21
N VAL A 451 -67.13 4.17 -20.29
CA VAL A 451 -67.71 5.48 -20.67
C VAL A 451 -68.20 5.46 -22.11
N GLU A 452 -67.46 4.87 -23.05
CA GLU A 452 -67.90 4.71 -24.45
C GLU A 452 -69.15 3.84 -24.55
N ALA A 453 -69.16 2.65 -23.93
CA ALA A 453 -70.31 1.75 -23.89
C ALA A 453 -71.55 2.40 -23.24
N PHE A 454 -71.35 3.19 -22.18
CA PHE A 454 -72.43 3.97 -21.56
C PHE A 454 -72.98 5.05 -22.51
N GLN A 455 -72.11 5.76 -23.24
CA GLN A 455 -72.55 6.74 -24.25
C GLN A 455 -73.33 6.08 -25.39
N GLU A 456 -72.95 4.88 -25.84
CA GLU A 456 -73.70 4.13 -26.86
C GLU A 456 -75.07 3.68 -26.35
N SER A 457 -75.12 3.17 -25.12
CA SER A 457 -76.37 2.83 -24.44
C SER A 457 -77.30 4.04 -24.29
N ASN A 458 -76.77 5.21 -23.93
CA ASN A 458 -77.54 6.45 -23.85
C ASN A 458 -78.04 6.91 -25.23
N LYS A 459 -77.20 6.89 -26.27
CA LYS A 459 -77.61 7.18 -27.67
C LYS A 459 -78.73 6.24 -28.13
N LEU A 460 -78.74 4.98 -27.70
CA LEU A 460 -79.81 4.02 -27.99
C LEU A 460 -81.09 4.31 -27.17
N ALA A 461 -80.96 4.72 -25.90
CA ALA A 461 -82.08 5.14 -25.07
C ALA A 461 -82.76 6.41 -25.62
N GLU A 462 -81.99 7.39 -26.07
CA GLU A 462 -82.49 8.61 -26.73
C GLU A 462 -83.24 8.29 -28.02
N LYS A 463 -82.70 7.40 -28.88
CA LYS A 463 -83.41 6.90 -30.08
C LYS A 463 -84.72 6.20 -29.73
N ARG A 464 -84.72 5.33 -28.72
CA ARG A 464 -85.93 4.64 -28.22
C ARG A 464 -86.97 5.63 -27.71
N LYS A 465 -86.55 6.66 -26.96
CA LYS A 465 -87.42 7.74 -26.49
C LYS A 465 -88.02 8.51 -27.67
N GLY A 466 -87.21 8.91 -28.65
CA GLY A 466 -87.69 9.61 -29.86
C GLY A 466 -88.78 8.82 -30.61
N LEU A 467 -88.58 7.51 -30.79
CA LEU A 467 -89.58 6.63 -31.41
C LEU A 467 -90.86 6.50 -30.57
N LEU A 468 -90.76 6.51 -29.24
CA LEU A 468 -91.94 6.51 -28.34
C LEU A 468 -92.68 7.85 -28.39
N ASP A 469 -91.96 8.97 -28.42
CA ASP A 469 -92.53 10.32 -28.57
C ASP A 469 -93.23 10.46 -29.94
N GLU A 470 -92.62 9.96 -31.04
CA GLU A 470 -93.25 9.88 -32.37
C GLU A 470 -94.51 9.01 -32.39
N LEU A 471 -94.46 7.81 -31.77
CA LEU A 471 -95.62 6.92 -31.65
C LEU A 471 -96.76 7.55 -30.84
N ALA A 472 -96.43 8.26 -29.76
CA ALA A 472 -97.41 9.00 -28.95
C ALA A 472 -98.04 10.15 -29.75
N ILE A 473 -97.24 10.93 -30.49
CA ILE A 473 -97.73 11.99 -31.39
C ILE A 473 -98.63 11.40 -32.49
N LYS A 474 -98.29 10.23 -33.04
CA LYS A 474 -99.14 9.54 -34.03
C LYS A 474 -100.46 9.09 -33.39
N TYR A 475 -100.41 8.41 -32.25
CA TYR A 475 -101.62 7.98 -31.53
C TYR A 475 -102.54 9.14 -31.17
N GLN A 476 -101.97 10.29 -30.76
CA GLN A 476 -102.75 11.50 -30.49
C GLN A 476 -103.41 12.04 -31.76
N LYS A 477 -102.67 12.18 -32.87
CA LYS A 477 -103.21 12.64 -34.17
C LYS A 477 -104.31 11.71 -34.70
N ASP A 478 -104.11 10.40 -34.63
CA ASP A 478 -105.11 9.42 -35.05
C ASP A 478 -106.35 9.47 -34.12
N SER A 479 -106.17 9.62 -32.79
CA SER A 479 -107.27 9.83 -31.84
C SER A 479 -108.06 11.12 -32.09
N GLU A 480 -107.37 12.22 -32.40
CA GLU A 480 -107.99 13.51 -32.73
C GLU A 480 -108.77 13.41 -34.05
N LYS A 481 -108.21 12.76 -35.07
CA LYS A 481 -108.86 12.46 -36.35
C LYS A 481 -110.09 11.56 -36.19
N TYR A 482 -110.02 10.50 -35.40
CA TYR A 482 -111.19 9.65 -35.12
C TYR A 482 -112.27 10.43 -34.36
N ARG A 483 -111.89 11.26 -33.37
CA ARG A 483 -112.81 12.12 -32.63
C ARG A 483 -113.48 13.17 -33.53
N GLU A 484 -112.77 13.68 -34.53
CA GLU A 484 -113.33 14.57 -35.54
C GLU A 484 -114.28 13.83 -36.48
N GLN A 485 -113.93 12.62 -36.95
CA GLN A 485 -114.82 11.76 -37.72
C GLN A 485 -116.10 11.39 -36.95
N THR A 486 -116.00 11.09 -35.65
CA THR A 486 -117.16 10.86 -34.78
C THR A 486 -118.03 12.12 -34.70
N ARG A 487 -117.47 13.31 -34.44
CA ARG A 487 -118.23 14.58 -34.45
C ARG A 487 -118.91 14.86 -35.78
N ASP A 488 -118.26 14.53 -36.90
CA ASP A 488 -118.81 14.70 -38.24
C ASP A 488 -119.99 13.76 -38.51
N VAL A 489 -119.94 12.54 -37.96
CA VAL A 489 -121.01 11.53 -37.99
C VAL A 489 -122.14 11.90 -37.03
N ASP A 490 -121.83 12.28 -35.79
CA ASP A 490 -122.78 12.80 -34.80
C ASP A 490 -123.53 14.03 -35.34
N LYS A 491 -122.82 14.94 -36.02
CA LYS A 491 -123.44 16.11 -36.66
C LYS A 491 -124.37 15.71 -37.79
N LYS A 492 -123.95 14.79 -38.69
CA LYS A 492 -124.82 14.26 -39.75
C LYS A 492 -126.05 13.55 -39.17
N HIS A 493 -125.89 12.81 -38.08
CA HIS A 493 -127.01 12.21 -37.36
C HIS A 493 -127.90 13.27 -36.70
N PHE A 494 -127.35 14.32 -36.09
CA PHE A 494 -128.13 15.41 -35.51
C PHE A 494 -128.91 16.20 -36.57
N ASP A 495 -128.27 16.54 -37.70
CA ASP A 495 -128.91 17.23 -38.82
C ASP A 495 -129.99 16.35 -39.47
N ALA A 496 -129.77 15.03 -39.60
CA ALA A 496 -130.76 14.08 -40.10
C ALA A 496 -131.88 13.75 -39.09
N VAL A 497 -131.59 13.73 -37.79
CA VAL A 497 -132.59 13.61 -36.72
C VAL A 497 -133.46 14.85 -36.73
N ARG A 498 -132.90 16.07 -36.82
CA ARG A 498 -133.67 17.29 -37.01
C ARG A 498 -134.53 17.23 -38.28
N GLU A 499 -133.99 16.78 -39.40
CA GLU A 499 -134.78 16.65 -40.64
C GLU A 499 -135.93 15.62 -40.48
N MET A 500 -135.72 14.57 -39.69
CA MET A 500 -136.75 13.59 -39.34
C MET A 500 -137.74 14.08 -38.28
N GLU A 501 -137.31 14.96 -37.36
CA GLU A 501 -138.16 15.67 -36.40
C GLU A 501 -139.04 16.69 -37.13
N ASP A 502 -138.49 17.49 -38.04
CA ASP A 502 -139.24 18.41 -38.90
C ASP A 502 -140.27 17.66 -39.76
N LYS A 503 -139.89 16.51 -40.35
CA LYS A 503 -140.82 15.62 -41.08
C LYS A 503 -141.87 15.01 -40.16
N LEU A 504 -141.49 14.59 -38.95
CA LEU A 504 -142.40 14.04 -37.96
C LEU A 504 -143.36 15.11 -37.44
N ASP A 505 -142.94 16.36 -37.32
CA ASP A 505 -143.76 17.50 -36.88
C ASP A 505 -144.74 17.95 -37.98
N ILE A 506 -144.32 17.89 -39.25
CA ILE A 506 -145.21 18.01 -40.42
C ILE A 506 -146.24 16.86 -40.46
N GLU A 507 -145.80 15.62 -40.34
CA GLU A 507 -146.70 14.46 -40.34
C GLU A 507 -147.52 14.36 -39.04
N GLN A 508 -147.08 14.91 -37.90
CA GLN A 508 -147.89 15.04 -36.69
C GLN A 508 -149.02 16.06 -36.92
N LYS A 509 -148.75 17.24 -37.49
CA LYS A 509 -149.81 18.21 -37.84
C LYS A 509 -150.80 17.63 -38.85
N ARG A 510 -150.31 16.84 -39.82
CA ARG A 510 -151.15 16.06 -40.72
C ARG A 510 -151.97 14.99 -39.98
N ASN A 511 -151.36 14.28 -39.03
CA ASN A 511 -151.98 13.20 -38.28
C ASN A 511 -152.88 13.71 -37.15
N GLU A 512 -152.76 14.96 -36.69
CA GLU A 512 -153.74 15.66 -35.85
C GLU A 512 -155.00 16.02 -36.68
N SER A 513 -154.80 16.47 -37.92
CA SER A 513 -155.90 16.66 -38.87
C SER A 513 -156.61 15.32 -39.18
N LEU A 514 -155.86 14.24 -39.42
CA LEU A 514 -156.41 12.91 -39.63
C LEU A 514 -156.94 12.27 -38.34
N SER A 515 -156.41 12.60 -37.16
CA SER A 515 -156.93 12.17 -35.84
C SER A 515 -158.27 12.85 -35.54
N SER A 516 -158.47 14.07 -36.03
CA SER A 516 -159.77 14.76 -35.97
C SER A 516 -160.82 14.02 -36.81
N GLU A 517 -160.46 13.49 -37.99
CA GLU A 517 -161.34 12.61 -38.77
C GLU A 517 -161.49 11.22 -38.13
N LEU A 518 -160.40 10.61 -37.65
CA LEU A 518 -160.40 9.28 -37.02
C LEU A 518 -161.13 9.25 -35.68
N LYS A 519 -161.23 10.37 -34.93
CA LYS A 519 -162.12 10.46 -33.75
C LYS A 519 -163.60 10.24 -34.10
N THR A 520 -164.01 10.42 -35.36
CA THR A 520 -165.37 10.07 -35.82
C THR A 520 -165.50 8.64 -36.39
N LYS A 521 -164.42 7.85 -36.39
CA LYS A 521 -164.42 6.44 -36.82
C LYS A 521 -163.79 5.43 -35.84
N GLY A 522 -163.05 5.90 -34.83
CA GLY A 522 -162.33 5.10 -33.83
C GLY A 522 -163.20 4.41 -32.77
N CYS A 523 -164.41 3.98 -33.13
CA CYS A 523 -165.26 3.14 -32.27
C CYS A 523 -165.23 1.65 -32.70
N GLN A 524 -164.24 1.25 -33.48
CA GLN A 524 -164.06 -0.12 -34.00
C GLN A 524 -162.57 -0.49 -34.06
N LEU A 525 -162.30 -1.81 -33.95
CA LEU A 525 -160.99 -2.47 -33.94
C LEU A 525 -160.10 -2.17 -32.72
N GLU A 526 -160.60 -2.59 -31.55
CA GLU A 526 -159.76 -3.23 -30.52
C GLU A 526 -159.36 -4.64 -31.01
N SER A 527 -158.56 -4.69 -32.09
CA SER A 527 -158.18 -5.92 -32.80
C SER A 527 -156.88 -5.70 -33.57
N VAL A 528 -156.17 -6.80 -33.89
CA VAL A 528 -154.75 -6.87 -34.29
C VAL A 528 -153.79 -6.68 -33.10
N GLN A 529 -153.48 -7.83 -32.48
CA GLN A 529 -152.32 -8.07 -31.63
C GLN A 529 -151.07 -8.26 -32.53
N GLU A 530 -150.30 -9.33 -32.32
CA GLU A 530 -149.67 -10.07 -33.44
C GLU A 530 -148.54 -9.36 -34.22
N LYS A 531 -147.70 -8.55 -33.54
CA LYS A 531 -146.41 -8.08 -34.09
C LYS A 531 -145.19 -8.20 -33.17
N LEU A 532 -145.36 -8.66 -31.93
CA LEU A 532 -144.26 -8.78 -30.97
C LEU A 532 -143.43 -10.06 -31.17
N GLU A 533 -144.12 -11.15 -31.50
CA GLU A 533 -143.62 -12.54 -31.48
C GLU A 533 -142.65 -12.89 -32.64
N THR A 534 -142.58 -12.06 -33.68
CA THR A 534 -141.65 -12.27 -34.82
C THR A 534 -140.22 -11.79 -34.56
N THR A 535 -139.97 -11.00 -33.51
CA THR A 535 -138.64 -10.42 -33.23
C THR A 535 -137.70 -11.36 -32.47
N GLU A 536 -138.23 -12.22 -31.60
CA GLU A 536 -137.41 -13.12 -30.76
C GLU A 536 -136.63 -14.18 -31.57
N SER A 537 -137.13 -14.56 -32.75
CA SER A 537 -136.51 -15.58 -33.59
C SER A 537 -135.20 -15.14 -34.28
N GLN A 538 -134.91 -13.83 -34.36
CA GLN A 538 -133.68 -13.35 -35.01
C GLN A 538 -132.46 -13.33 -34.06
N LEU A 539 -132.68 -13.36 -32.73
CA LEU A 539 -131.61 -13.19 -31.75
C LEU A 539 -130.63 -14.38 -31.73
N ARG A 540 -131.14 -15.62 -31.83
CA ARG A 540 -130.35 -16.86 -31.70
C ARG A 540 -129.30 -17.05 -32.81
N SER A 541 -129.49 -16.46 -33.99
CA SER A 541 -128.54 -16.59 -35.11
C SER A 541 -127.22 -15.84 -34.87
N THR A 542 -127.17 -14.90 -33.92
CA THR A 542 -125.94 -14.13 -33.63
C THR A 542 -125.03 -14.79 -32.60
N GLU A 543 -125.53 -15.77 -31.85
CA GLU A 543 -124.82 -16.42 -30.76
C GLU A 543 -123.82 -17.49 -31.28
N GLU A 544 -124.13 -18.15 -32.40
CA GLU A 544 -123.25 -19.17 -33.01
C GLU A 544 -121.95 -18.57 -33.58
N ALA A 545 -122.02 -17.36 -34.17
CA ALA A 545 -120.87 -16.66 -34.73
C ALA A 545 -119.85 -16.24 -33.66
N LYS A 546 -120.33 -15.88 -32.46
CA LYS A 546 -119.48 -15.54 -31.31
C LYS A 546 -118.59 -16.71 -30.91
N GLY A 547 -119.15 -17.92 -30.81
CA GLY A 547 -118.43 -19.12 -30.41
C GLY A 547 -117.33 -19.57 -31.38
N TRP A 548 -117.34 -19.10 -32.64
CA TRP A 548 -116.23 -19.34 -33.58
C TRP A 548 -115.02 -18.44 -33.27
N LEU A 549 -115.26 -17.15 -33.03
CA LEU A 549 -114.19 -16.19 -32.66
C LEU A 549 -113.53 -16.56 -31.33
N GLU A 550 -114.31 -17.02 -30.35
CA GLU A 550 -113.79 -17.43 -29.03
C GLU A 550 -112.86 -18.65 -29.10
N ARG A 551 -113.06 -19.58 -30.06
CA ARG A 551 -112.15 -20.72 -30.26
C ARG A 551 -110.85 -20.33 -30.97
N SER A 552 -110.94 -19.54 -32.05
CA SER A 552 -109.76 -19.09 -32.80
C SER A 552 -108.87 -18.15 -31.96
N LEU A 553 -109.47 -17.41 -31.01
CA LEU A 553 -108.75 -16.63 -30.00
C LEU A 553 -108.02 -17.50 -28.96
N GLU A 554 -108.43 -18.75 -28.74
CA GLU A 554 -107.75 -19.67 -27.81
C GLU A 554 -106.64 -20.46 -28.52
N GLU A 555 -106.90 -20.95 -29.74
CA GLU A 555 -105.92 -21.63 -30.61
C GLU A 555 -104.65 -20.78 -30.80
N THR A 556 -104.83 -19.48 -31.08
CA THR A 556 -103.71 -18.52 -31.23
C THR A 556 -102.99 -18.18 -29.92
N LYS A 557 -103.56 -18.45 -28.74
CA LYS A 557 -102.84 -18.35 -27.46
C LYS A 557 -102.01 -19.61 -27.20
N THR A 558 -102.53 -20.80 -27.53
CA THR A 558 -101.78 -22.05 -27.38
C THR A 558 -100.53 -22.05 -28.25
N GLU A 559 -100.65 -21.67 -29.53
CA GLU A 559 -99.49 -21.51 -30.43
C GLU A 559 -98.46 -20.51 -29.89
N LEU A 560 -98.91 -19.38 -29.32
CA LEU A 560 -98.03 -18.37 -28.72
C LEU A 560 -97.34 -18.87 -27.44
N SER A 561 -97.96 -19.80 -26.70
CA SER A 561 -97.40 -20.41 -25.51
C SER A 561 -96.34 -21.45 -25.88
N GLU A 562 -96.65 -22.35 -26.81
CA GLU A 562 -95.74 -23.38 -27.32
C GLU A 562 -94.47 -22.76 -27.93
N ALA A 563 -94.62 -21.71 -28.75
CA ALA A 563 -93.49 -20.97 -29.32
C ALA A 563 -92.60 -20.31 -28.25
N ARG A 564 -93.16 -19.84 -27.13
CA ARG A 564 -92.38 -19.29 -26.01
C ARG A 564 -91.59 -20.37 -25.29
N GLU A 565 -92.17 -21.54 -25.10
CA GLU A 565 -91.51 -22.66 -24.42
C GLU A 565 -90.39 -23.23 -25.29
N GLU A 566 -90.60 -23.39 -26.60
CA GLU A 566 -89.53 -23.69 -27.56
C GLU A 566 -88.37 -22.68 -27.50
N HIS A 567 -88.67 -21.38 -27.45
CA HIS A 567 -87.63 -20.35 -27.34
C HIS A 567 -86.89 -20.39 -26.00
N SER A 568 -87.57 -20.74 -24.90
CA SER A 568 -86.94 -20.94 -23.59
C SER A 568 -85.96 -22.11 -23.60
N ILE A 569 -86.36 -23.24 -24.19
CA ILE A 569 -85.50 -24.44 -24.33
C ILE A 569 -84.27 -24.12 -25.19
N LYS A 570 -84.46 -23.45 -26.33
CA LYS A 570 -83.36 -23.07 -27.24
C LYS A 570 -82.37 -22.09 -26.62
N LEU A 571 -82.83 -21.20 -25.73
CA LEU A 571 -81.94 -20.31 -24.98
C LEU A 571 -81.10 -21.06 -23.93
N GLU A 572 -81.70 -22.05 -23.25
CA GLU A 572 -80.97 -22.84 -22.26
C GLU A 572 -79.95 -23.80 -22.92
N GLU A 573 -80.27 -24.38 -24.07
CA GLU A 573 -79.32 -25.12 -24.91
C GLU A 573 -78.11 -24.30 -25.37
N ILE A 574 -78.27 -22.98 -25.58
CA ILE A 574 -77.17 -22.09 -25.98
C ILE A 574 -76.31 -21.73 -24.76
N ARG A 575 -76.91 -21.65 -23.57
CA ARG A 575 -76.21 -21.44 -22.29
C ARG A 575 -75.38 -22.66 -21.89
N THR A 576 -75.92 -23.87 -21.98
CA THR A 576 -75.17 -25.08 -21.63
C THR A 576 -73.95 -25.25 -22.54
N LYS A 577 -74.11 -25.04 -23.86
CA LYS A 577 -73.00 -25.09 -24.82
C LYS A 577 -71.92 -24.04 -24.54
N HIS A 578 -72.30 -22.79 -24.23
CA HIS A 578 -71.32 -21.77 -23.80
C HIS A 578 -70.63 -22.13 -22.49
N GLN A 579 -71.34 -22.75 -21.53
CA GLN A 579 -70.73 -23.21 -20.29
C GLN A 579 -69.73 -24.34 -20.57
N GLU A 580 -70.07 -25.32 -21.41
CA GLU A 580 -69.18 -26.41 -21.84
C GLU A 580 -67.93 -25.90 -22.59
N GLU A 581 -68.06 -24.86 -23.42
CA GLU A 581 -66.94 -24.18 -24.09
C GLU A 581 -66.03 -23.42 -23.10
N LEU A 582 -66.61 -22.73 -22.10
CA LEU A 582 -65.84 -22.10 -21.01
C LEU A 582 -65.13 -23.15 -20.15
N ASP A 583 -65.81 -24.24 -19.83
CA ASP A 583 -65.34 -25.38 -19.04
C ASP A 583 -64.20 -26.15 -19.72
N THR A 584 -64.24 -26.27 -21.04
CA THR A 584 -63.17 -26.93 -21.83
C THR A 584 -61.96 -26.02 -21.99
N ASN A 585 -62.16 -24.75 -22.35
CA ASN A 585 -61.06 -23.77 -22.45
C ASN A 585 -60.36 -23.54 -21.09
N THR A 586 -61.12 -23.50 -19.99
CA THR A 586 -60.56 -23.43 -18.62
C THR A 586 -59.72 -24.67 -18.29
N ARG A 587 -60.16 -25.86 -18.71
CA ARG A 587 -59.37 -27.10 -18.55
C ARG A 587 -58.09 -27.08 -19.39
N GLU A 588 -58.11 -26.59 -20.63
CA GLU A 588 -56.91 -26.48 -21.47
C GLU A 588 -55.89 -25.48 -20.90
N HIS A 589 -56.32 -24.30 -20.48
CA HIS A 589 -55.44 -23.35 -19.78
C HIS A 589 -54.89 -23.92 -18.46
N SER A 590 -55.69 -24.68 -17.70
CA SER A 590 -55.20 -25.34 -16.47
C SER A 590 -54.08 -26.35 -16.75
N LYS A 591 -54.17 -27.11 -17.85
CA LYS A 591 -53.11 -28.02 -18.30
C LYS A 591 -51.86 -27.26 -18.75
N GLN A 592 -52.02 -26.22 -19.55
CA GLN A 592 -50.89 -25.37 -19.99
C GLN A 592 -50.14 -24.77 -18.81
N ILE A 593 -50.86 -24.30 -17.78
CA ILE A 593 -50.26 -23.79 -16.53
C ILE A 593 -49.55 -24.91 -15.75
N GLN A 594 -50.06 -26.15 -15.75
CA GLN A 594 -49.40 -27.28 -15.12
C GLN A 594 -48.13 -27.70 -15.87
N GLU A 595 -48.19 -27.89 -17.19
CA GLU A 595 -47.02 -28.21 -18.03
C GLU A 595 -45.92 -27.14 -17.90
N LEU A 596 -46.27 -25.86 -17.81
CA LEU A 596 -45.32 -24.78 -17.58
C LEU A 596 -44.69 -24.82 -16.18
N LYS A 597 -45.42 -25.27 -15.15
CA LYS A 597 -44.87 -25.47 -13.79
C LYS A 597 -43.90 -26.65 -13.75
N GLU A 598 -44.29 -27.79 -14.31
CA GLU A 598 -43.44 -28.99 -14.38
C GLU A 598 -42.14 -28.71 -15.17
N ASN A 599 -42.21 -27.87 -16.21
CA ASN A 599 -41.04 -27.37 -16.96
C ASN A 599 -40.22 -26.29 -16.22
N LEU A 600 -40.75 -25.66 -15.17
CA LEU A 600 -40.03 -24.73 -14.31
C LEU A 600 -39.28 -25.51 -13.22
N GLU A 601 -40.00 -26.36 -12.51
CA GLU A 601 -39.46 -27.26 -11.47
C GLU A 601 -38.36 -28.18 -12.06
N GLY A 602 -38.57 -28.71 -13.27
CA GLY A 602 -37.56 -29.47 -14.02
C GLY A 602 -36.37 -28.65 -14.57
N LYS A 603 -36.34 -27.32 -14.36
CA LYS A 603 -35.16 -26.46 -14.53
C LYS A 603 -34.55 -26.08 -13.18
N ASP A 604 -35.36 -25.83 -12.16
CA ASP A 604 -34.89 -25.50 -10.81
C ASP A 604 -34.08 -26.67 -10.23
N VAL A 605 -34.53 -27.92 -10.42
CA VAL A 605 -33.75 -29.13 -10.09
C VAL A 605 -32.38 -29.13 -10.80
N LYS A 606 -32.34 -28.78 -12.10
CA LYS A 606 -31.07 -28.70 -12.85
C LYS A 606 -30.17 -27.55 -12.40
N CYS A 607 -30.75 -26.46 -11.89
CA CYS A 607 -29.98 -25.39 -11.26
C CYS A 607 -29.36 -25.90 -9.95
N THR A 608 -30.10 -26.64 -9.11
CA THR A 608 -29.52 -27.26 -7.90
C THR A 608 -28.45 -28.31 -8.22
N GLU A 609 -28.61 -29.14 -9.25
CA GLU A 609 -27.56 -30.09 -9.71
C GLU A 609 -26.29 -29.35 -10.17
N LEU A 610 -26.44 -28.22 -10.86
CA LEU A 610 -25.31 -27.37 -11.29
C LEU A 610 -24.67 -26.63 -10.11
N GLU A 611 -25.44 -26.19 -9.13
CA GLU A 611 -24.92 -25.58 -7.90
C GLU A 611 -24.14 -26.60 -7.06
N ASP A 612 -24.68 -27.82 -6.88
CA ASP A 612 -24.01 -28.92 -6.18
C ASP A 612 -22.67 -29.27 -6.84
N THR A 613 -22.65 -29.48 -8.17
CA THR A 613 -21.39 -29.74 -8.89
C THR A 613 -20.40 -28.57 -8.80
N ILE A 614 -20.88 -27.31 -8.76
CA ILE A 614 -20.04 -26.13 -8.50
C ILE A 614 -19.49 -26.13 -7.06
N THR A 615 -20.26 -26.55 -6.04
CA THR A 615 -19.72 -26.67 -4.67
C THR A 615 -18.68 -27.79 -4.57
N GLN A 616 -18.92 -28.93 -5.24
CA GLN A 616 -18.02 -30.07 -5.25
C GLN A 616 -16.68 -29.71 -5.92
N LEU A 617 -16.71 -29.04 -7.07
CA LEU A 617 -15.50 -28.54 -7.74
C LEU A 617 -14.76 -27.47 -6.91
N LYS A 618 -15.47 -26.57 -6.20
CA LYS A 618 -14.86 -25.61 -5.27
C LYS A 618 -14.15 -26.30 -4.11
N GLN A 619 -14.74 -27.37 -3.56
CA GLN A 619 -14.14 -28.14 -2.49
C GLN A 619 -12.95 -28.96 -2.98
N GLU A 620 -13.01 -29.58 -4.16
CA GLU A 620 -11.88 -30.30 -4.76
C GLU A 620 -10.69 -29.36 -5.07
N ILE A 621 -10.94 -28.14 -5.58
CA ILE A 621 -9.90 -27.12 -5.76
C ILE A 621 -9.23 -26.75 -4.42
N LYS A 622 -10.02 -26.62 -3.35
CA LYS A 622 -9.53 -26.31 -2.00
C LYS A 622 -8.69 -27.46 -1.44
N ASP A 623 -9.14 -28.71 -1.62
CA ASP A 623 -8.40 -29.89 -1.18
C ASP A 623 -7.08 -30.04 -1.96
N GLN A 624 -7.07 -29.83 -3.28
CA GLN A 624 -5.84 -29.78 -4.07
C GLN A 624 -4.88 -28.64 -3.65
N ILE A 625 -5.41 -27.52 -3.15
CA ILE A 625 -4.61 -26.41 -2.61
C ILE A 625 -3.98 -26.80 -1.26
N ASP A 626 -4.73 -27.46 -0.37
CA ASP A 626 -4.20 -27.92 0.91
C ASP A 626 -3.24 -29.10 0.74
N ASP A 627 -3.47 -29.98 -0.23
CA ASP A 627 -2.51 -31.02 -0.62
C ASP A 627 -1.20 -30.44 -1.16
N LYS A 628 -1.26 -29.36 -1.96
CA LYS A 628 -0.06 -28.61 -2.39
C LYS A 628 0.70 -28.03 -1.19
N LYS A 629 0.01 -27.39 -0.23
CA LYS A 629 0.64 -26.91 1.02
C LYS A 629 1.25 -28.06 1.83
N ILE A 630 0.64 -29.25 1.84
CA ILE A 630 1.18 -30.45 2.49
C ILE A 630 2.43 -30.95 1.77
N HIS A 631 2.44 -30.97 0.44
CA HIS A 631 3.62 -31.33 -0.36
C HIS A 631 4.76 -30.32 -0.21
N GLU A 632 4.46 -29.02 -0.18
CA GLU A 632 5.43 -27.96 0.11
C GLU A 632 6.03 -28.11 1.52
N LYS A 633 5.20 -28.38 2.54
CA LYS A 633 5.68 -28.65 3.92
C LYS A 633 6.55 -29.92 3.98
N LYS A 634 6.15 -31.00 3.30
CA LYS A 634 6.96 -32.24 3.19
C LYS A 634 8.30 -31.98 2.49
N GLY A 635 8.29 -31.27 1.36
CA GLY A 635 9.50 -30.88 0.63
C GLY A 635 10.41 -29.94 1.43
N ALA A 636 9.84 -29.00 2.17
CA ALA A 636 10.59 -28.12 3.08
C ALA A 636 11.19 -28.87 4.28
N SER A 637 10.52 -29.91 4.81
CA SER A 637 11.12 -30.80 5.81
C SER A 637 12.27 -31.61 5.19
N MET A 638 12.01 -32.31 4.09
CA MET A 638 13.03 -33.07 3.37
C MET A 638 14.26 -32.22 3.01
N THR A 639 14.06 -30.95 2.63
CA THR A 639 15.16 -29.99 2.37
C THR A 639 15.93 -29.63 3.65
N LYS A 640 15.25 -29.47 4.80
CA LYS A 640 15.91 -29.26 6.10
C LYS A 640 16.68 -30.50 6.55
N ASP A 641 16.14 -31.69 6.32
CA ASP A 641 16.73 -32.97 6.71
C ASP A 641 17.93 -33.32 5.82
N LEU A 642 17.84 -33.12 4.49
CA LEU A 642 18.98 -33.17 3.58
C LEU A 642 20.05 -32.13 3.94
N LYS A 643 19.66 -30.90 4.31
CA LYS A 643 20.61 -29.87 4.77
C LYS A 643 21.29 -30.27 6.09
N ARG A 644 20.58 -30.92 7.01
CA ARG A 644 21.16 -31.52 8.22
C ARG A 644 22.11 -32.67 7.87
N GLN A 645 21.73 -33.55 6.95
CA GLN A 645 22.54 -34.68 6.51
C GLN A 645 23.84 -34.23 5.82
N ILE A 646 23.77 -33.21 4.96
CA ILE A 646 24.94 -32.56 4.36
C ILE A 646 25.80 -31.87 5.43
N GLN A 647 25.22 -31.27 6.46
CA GLN A 647 25.98 -30.70 7.58
C GLN A 647 26.62 -31.76 8.48
N SER A 648 25.97 -32.91 8.70
CA SER A 648 26.57 -34.02 9.45
C SER A 648 27.65 -34.73 8.65
N GLU A 649 27.47 -34.93 7.34
CA GLU A 649 28.50 -35.52 6.47
C GLU A 649 29.66 -34.55 6.21
N ARG A 650 29.44 -33.23 6.16
CA ARG A 650 30.54 -32.25 6.26
C ARG A 650 31.29 -32.41 7.57
N LYS A 651 30.61 -32.34 8.72
CA LYS A 651 31.25 -32.57 10.04
C LYS A 651 31.91 -33.94 10.19
N ARG A 652 31.44 -34.95 9.45
CA ARG A 652 32.04 -36.29 9.38
C ARG A 652 33.30 -36.28 8.52
N ALA A 653 33.29 -35.59 7.38
CA ALA A 653 34.46 -35.38 6.52
C ALA A 653 35.51 -34.50 7.19
N ASP A 654 35.11 -33.42 7.87
CA ASP A 654 35.97 -32.57 8.70
C ASP A 654 36.67 -33.43 9.77
N LYS A 655 35.91 -34.26 10.49
CA LYS A 655 36.44 -35.23 11.46
C LYS A 655 37.22 -36.38 10.83
N LEU A 656 36.96 -36.74 9.57
CA LEU A 656 37.73 -37.75 8.84
C LEU A 656 39.08 -37.16 8.42
N GLN A 657 39.11 -35.89 8.04
CA GLN A 657 40.32 -35.13 7.73
C GLN A 657 41.14 -34.88 9.01
N GLU A 658 40.50 -34.53 10.12
CA GLU A 658 41.10 -34.48 11.47
C GLU A 658 41.69 -35.85 11.85
N ARG A 659 40.93 -36.94 11.69
CA ARG A 659 41.40 -38.33 11.91
C ARG A 659 42.52 -38.77 10.97
N LEU A 660 42.55 -38.28 9.75
CA LEU A 660 43.58 -38.60 8.76
C LEU A 660 44.83 -37.76 9.01
N GLN A 661 44.68 -36.55 9.56
CA GLN A 661 45.77 -35.73 10.08
C GLN A 661 46.33 -36.28 11.40
N GLU A 662 45.50 -36.83 12.29
CA GLU A 662 45.93 -37.68 13.43
C GLU A 662 46.69 -38.92 12.91
N ALA A 663 46.14 -39.66 11.94
CA ALA A 663 46.77 -40.86 11.40
C ALA A 663 48.06 -40.61 10.58
N LEU A 664 48.28 -39.37 10.11
CA LEU A 664 49.54 -38.92 9.51
C LEU A 664 50.53 -38.32 10.52
N SER A 665 50.14 -38.13 11.78
CA SER A 665 51.00 -37.59 12.84
C SER A 665 51.22 -38.52 14.04
N VAL A 666 50.47 -39.62 14.15
CA VAL A 666 50.60 -40.64 15.19
C VAL A 666 51.22 -41.92 14.64
N ASP A 667 52.35 -42.32 15.24
CA ASP A 667 53.09 -43.52 14.84
C ASP A 667 52.35 -44.83 15.17
N SER A 668 52.74 -45.88 14.47
CA SER A 668 52.27 -47.26 14.50
C SER A 668 51.90 -47.84 15.88
N LYS A 669 50.58 -48.00 16.15
CA LYS A 669 49.88 -49.23 16.65
C LYS A 669 48.44 -48.98 17.16
N SER A 670 47.42 -49.33 16.37
CA SER A 670 46.16 -49.98 16.85
C SER A 670 45.19 -50.27 15.70
N ARG A 671 45.12 -51.52 15.24
CA ARG A 671 44.25 -51.93 14.11
C ARG A 671 43.06 -52.74 14.63
N GLN A 672 42.06 -52.10 15.23
CA GLN A 672 40.83 -52.75 15.73
C GLN A 672 39.69 -51.75 16.03
N SER A 673 38.93 -51.34 15.00
CA SER A 673 37.61 -50.66 15.13
C SER A 673 36.95 -50.44 13.75
N VAL A 674 36.56 -51.52 13.05
CA VAL A 674 35.93 -51.45 11.70
C VAL A 674 34.67 -52.31 11.59
N GLU A 675 34.32 -53.08 12.63
CA GLU A 675 33.42 -54.25 12.53
C GLU A 675 32.20 -54.14 13.46
N GLU A 676 31.68 -52.92 13.65
CA GLU A 676 30.48 -52.64 14.48
C GLU A 676 29.42 -51.80 13.72
N LEU A 677 29.52 -51.73 12.39
CA LEU A 677 28.71 -50.85 11.52
C LEU A 677 27.56 -51.56 10.78
N LEU A 678 27.27 -52.84 11.09
CA LEU A 678 26.38 -53.71 10.32
C LEU A 678 25.39 -54.53 11.16
N HIS A 679 24.65 -53.89 12.06
CA HIS A 679 23.40 -54.46 12.62
C HIS A 679 22.29 -53.41 12.71
N PRO A 680 21.18 -53.55 11.95
CA PRO A 680 19.96 -52.78 12.16
C PRO A 680 19.09 -53.45 13.24
N SER A 681 18.45 -52.65 14.10
CA SER A 681 17.40 -53.12 15.00
C SER A 681 16.26 -52.11 15.13
N ASP A 682 15.07 -52.66 15.17
CA ASP A 682 13.75 -52.03 15.09
C ASP A 682 13.44 -50.99 16.17
N SER A 683 12.52 -50.07 15.84
CA SER A 683 11.35 -49.78 16.68
C SER A 683 10.35 -48.85 15.98
N ILE A 684 9.14 -49.35 15.69
CA ILE A 684 7.84 -48.82 16.14
C ILE A 684 6.72 -49.61 15.45
N GLU A 685 5.67 -49.93 16.21
CA GLU A 685 4.61 -50.87 15.82
C GLU A 685 3.23 -50.26 16.14
N ARG A 686 2.25 -50.44 15.24
CA ARG A 686 0.78 -50.20 15.44
C ARG A 686 0.41 -48.70 15.61
N PHE A 687 -0.71 -48.17 15.10
CA PHE A 687 -2.05 -48.73 14.91
C PHE A 687 -2.78 -48.12 13.68
N HIS A 688 -4.01 -48.60 13.43
CA HIS A 688 -5.00 -48.26 12.38
C HIS A 688 -4.96 -49.14 11.12
N GLY A 689 -6.11 -49.75 10.82
CA GLY A 689 -6.28 -50.77 9.78
C GLY A 689 -7.58 -51.56 9.93
N ASP A 690 -8.70 -50.85 10.09
CA ASP A 690 -10.07 -51.39 10.19
C ASP A 690 -10.99 -50.46 9.37
N GLY A 691 -11.98 -51.01 8.66
CA GLY A 691 -12.81 -50.32 7.67
C GLY A 691 -13.18 -51.21 6.48
N SER A 692 -14.37 -51.80 6.52
CA SER A 692 -14.81 -52.87 5.60
C SER A 692 -15.34 -52.40 4.24
N SER A 693 -15.10 -53.19 3.20
CA SER A 693 -15.68 -53.03 1.85
C SER A 693 -17.12 -53.55 1.74
N LEU A 694 -17.95 -52.87 0.94
CA LEU A 694 -19.15 -53.30 0.17
C LEU A 694 -19.87 -51.99 -0.29
N SER A 695 -20.24 -51.73 -1.55
CA SER A 695 -20.26 -52.56 -2.77
C SER A 695 -20.09 -51.70 -4.05
N SER A 696 -19.52 -52.30 -5.09
CA SER A 696 -19.77 -51.95 -6.51
C SER A 696 -20.54 -53.13 -7.13
N PHE A 697 -21.49 -52.98 -8.05
CA PHE A 697 -21.34 -52.47 -9.43
C PHE A 697 -22.73 -52.33 -10.08
N SER A 698 -22.86 -51.51 -11.12
CA SER A 698 -23.32 -51.99 -12.45
C SER A 698 -23.17 -50.89 -13.50
N MET A 699 -23.08 -51.29 -14.78
CA MET A 699 -22.76 -50.41 -15.90
C MET A 699 -23.50 -50.85 -17.16
N SER A 700 -24.09 -49.88 -17.87
CA SER A 700 -24.42 -49.89 -19.31
C SER A 700 -25.52 -50.82 -19.90
N LEU A 701 -26.20 -50.22 -20.89
CA LEU A 701 -26.77 -50.79 -22.13
C LEU A 701 -28.06 -51.64 -22.14
N SER A 702 -29.12 -51.01 -22.69
CA SER A 702 -29.82 -51.43 -23.92
C SER A 702 -30.58 -52.78 -24.00
N GLY A 703 -31.92 -52.68 -24.05
CA GLY A 703 -32.63 -53.09 -25.28
C GLY A 703 -33.75 -54.15 -25.18
N THR A 704 -34.91 -53.80 -25.76
CA THR A 704 -35.93 -54.69 -26.40
C THR A 704 -36.59 -55.84 -25.62
N GLY A 705 -37.94 -55.93 -25.61
CA GLY A 705 -38.65 -57.15 -25.15
C GLY A 705 -40.18 -57.07 -24.99
N ARG A 706 -40.93 -57.19 -26.09
CA ARG A 706 -42.35 -57.63 -26.18
C ARG A 706 -42.38 -59.17 -26.36
N ASP A 707 -43.44 -59.97 -26.23
CA ASP A 707 -44.75 -60.01 -25.51
C ASP A 707 -44.82 -61.50 -24.97
N THR A 708 -45.88 -62.23 -24.53
CA THR A 708 -47.36 -62.10 -24.43
C THR A 708 -47.88 -63.19 -23.44
N GLY A 709 -49.10 -63.04 -22.89
CA GLY A 709 -49.89 -64.13 -22.26
C GLY A 709 -49.81 -64.23 -20.73
N GLU A 710 -50.91 -64.19 -19.95
CA GLU A 710 -52.04 -65.14 -19.81
C GLU A 710 -51.83 -66.15 -18.64
N ALA A 711 -52.80 -66.45 -17.75
CA ALA A 711 -54.17 -65.94 -17.59
C ALA A 711 -54.78 -66.23 -16.19
N ILE A 712 -56.02 -65.73 -15.98
CA ILE A 712 -57.07 -66.27 -15.07
C ILE A 712 -56.78 -66.28 -13.55
N ASN A 713 -57.34 -65.30 -12.82
CA ASN A 713 -58.62 -65.54 -12.11
C ASN A 713 -59.26 -64.27 -11.52
N SER A 714 -60.58 -64.13 -11.67
CA SER A 714 -61.45 -63.20 -10.92
C SER A 714 -62.91 -63.56 -11.15
N PRO A 715 -63.74 -63.53 -10.10
CA PRO A 715 -65.13 -63.09 -10.28
C PRO A 715 -65.59 -62.11 -9.18
N MET A 716 -65.96 -60.90 -9.62
CA MET A 716 -67.16 -60.14 -9.23
C MET A 716 -67.73 -60.30 -7.79
N SER A 717 -67.77 -59.21 -7.01
CA SER A 717 -69.02 -58.43 -6.76
C SER A 717 -68.93 -57.46 -5.55
N ASP A 718 -68.80 -56.17 -5.85
CA ASP A 718 -69.48 -55.04 -5.15
C ASP A 718 -69.29 -54.89 -3.60
N PRO A 719 -69.98 -53.99 -2.84
CA PRO A 719 -69.21 -52.90 -2.23
C PRO A 719 -69.40 -52.68 -0.72
N GLY A 720 -68.45 -51.95 -0.10
CA GLY A 720 -68.73 -51.10 1.06
C GLY A 720 -68.27 -51.60 2.44
N ALA A 721 -66.97 -51.42 2.74
CA ALA A 721 -66.49 -51.17 4.11
C ALA A 721 -65.07 -50.54 4.07
N PRO A 722 -64.87 -49.28 4.53
CA PRO A 722 -63.52 -48.80 4.83
C PRO A 722 -62.96 -49.53 6.06
N SER A 723 -61.68 -49.88 6.06
CA SER A 723 -61.08 -50.62 7.17
C SER A 723 -60.90 -49.71 8.40
N MET A 724 -61.48 -50.13 9.53
CA MET A 724 -61.37 -49.40 10.81
C MET A 724 -59.92 -49.15 11.24
N SER A 725 -58.96 -50.01 10.83
CA SER A 725 -57.53 -49.82 11.10
C SER A 725 -56.99 -48.52 10.49
N LEU A 726 -57.22 -48.28 9.19
CA LEU A 726 -56.75 -47.06 8.53
C LEU A 726 -57.45 -45.79 9.05
N VAL A 727 -58.69 -45.89 9.52
CA VAL A 727 -59.38 -44.76 10.16
C VAL A 727 -58.77 -44.47 11.54
N GLN A 728 -58.48 -45.50 12.33
CA GLN A 728 -57.82 -45.39 13.63
C GLN A 728 -56.40 -44.81 13.47
N GLU A 729 -55.60 -45.37 12.56
CA GLU A 729 -54.22 -44.93 12.28
C GLU A 729 -54.17 -43.48 11.80
N ASN A 730 -55.07 -43.05 10.90
CA ASN A 730 -55.17 -41.63 10.51
C ASN A 730 -55.62 -40.72 11.67
N THR A 731 -56.48 -41.21 12.57
CA THR A 731 -56.91 -40.45 13.75
C THR A 731 -55.75 -40.28 14.74
N ASP A 732 -54.97 -41.33 14.99
CA ASP A 732 -53.80 -41.29 15.86
C ASP A 732 -52.63 -40.48 15.27
N LEU A 733 -52.48 -40.47 13.94
CA LEU A 733 -51.58 -39.54 13.23
C LEU A 733 -52.05 -38.09 13.33
N LEU A 734 -53.35 -37.80 13.21
CA LEU A 734 -53.91 -36.46 13.40
C LEU A 734 -53.73 -35.96 14.85
N ASN A 735 -53.99 -36.83 15.84
CA ASN A 735 -53.75 -36.54 17.25
C ASN A 735 -52.26 -36.24 17.52
N ARG A 736 -51.35 -37.04 16.94
CA ARG A 736 -49.90 -36.81 17.08
C ARG A 736 -49.41 -35.58 16.32
N LEU A 737 -49.99 -35.27 15.17
CA LEU A 737 -49.69 -34.05 14.42
C LEU A 737 -50.12 -32.81 15.20
N THR A 738 -51.35 -32.80 15.75
CA THR A 738 -51.84 -31.70 16.59
C THR A 738 -51.04 -31.56 17.89
N GLN A 739 -50.62 -32.66 18.51
CA GLN A 739 -49.70 -32.60 19.66
C GLN A 739 -48.33 -32.00 19.28
N MET A 740 -47.70 -32.44 18.18
CA MET A 740 -46.44 -31.82 17.74
C MET A 740 -46.62 -30.36 17.32
N GLN A 741 -47.77 -29.98 16.77
CA GLN A 741 -48.10 -28.60 16.43
C GLN A 741 -48.16 -27.72 17.70
N GLN A 742 -48.78 -28.25 18.77
CA GLN A 742 -48.88 -27.59 20.08
C GLN A 742 -47.51 -27.50 20.78
N GLU A 743 -46.77 -28.62 20.87
CA GLU A 743 -45.43 -28.65 21.46
C GLU A 743 -44.46 -27.72 20.70
N LYS A 744 -44.57 -27.64 19.36
CA LYS A 744 -43.84 -26.68 18.55
C LYS A 744 -44.22 -25.24 18.91
N TRP A 745 -45.51 -24.93 19.01
CA TRP A 745 -45.98 -23.58 19.31
C TRP A 745 -45.55 -23.11 20.71
N GLU A 746 -45.60 -23.99 21.72
CA GLU A 746 -45.09 -23.72 23.07
C GLU A 746 -43.57 -23.51 23.09
N LEU A 747 -42.81 -24.20 22.23
CA LEU A 747 -41.37 -23.96 22.05
C LEU A 747 -41.10 -22.64 21.31
N GLU A 748 -41.90 -22.26 20.31
CA GLU A 748 -41.80 -20.98 19.60
C GLU A 748 -42.13 -19.80 20.53
N GLU A 749 -43.18 -19.88 21.36
CA GLU A 749 -43.49 -18.88 22.40
C GLU A 749 -42.35 -18.76 23.41
N ARG A 750 -41.78 -19.89 23.85
CA ARG A 750 -40.66 -19.92 24.80
C ARG A 750 -39.36 -19.37 24.20
N ILE A 751 -39.13 -19.55 22.89
CA ILE A 751 -38.02 -18.92 22.17
C ILE A 751 -38.26 -17.41 22.10
N ASN A 752 -39.44 -16.95 21.67
CA ASN A 752 -39.77 -15.53 21.57
C ASN A 752 -39.59 -14.81 22.92
N HIS A 753 -40.05 -15.38 24.03
CA HIS A 753 -39.81 -14.82 25.37
C HIS A 753 -38.34 -14.81 25.81
N LEU A 754 -37.52 -15.77 25.36
CA LEU A 754 -36.07 -15.73 25.60
C LEU A 754 -35.39 -14.67 24.73
N GLU A 755 -35.84 -14.47 23.50
CA GLU A 755 -35.35 -13.44 22.59
C GLU A 755 -35.71 -12.04 23.12
N GLU A 756 -36.98 -11.78 23.47
CA GLU A 756 -37.45 -10.56 24.13
C GLU A 756 -36.65 -10.24 25.41
N SER A 757 -36.46 -11.24 26.28
CA SER A 757 -35.69 -11.11 27.52
C SER A 757 -34.20 -10.84 27.27
N SER A 758 -33.61 -11.50 26.28
CA SER A 758 -32.20 -11.28 25.89
C SER A 758 -31.98 -9.91 25.26
N ALA A 759 -32.93 -9.43 24.45
CA ALA A 759 -32.92 -8.10 23.87
C ALA A 759 -33.03 -7.03 24.97
N GLY A 760 -33.98 -7.18 25.90
CA GLY A 760 -34.10 -6.30 27.06
C GLY A 760 -32.84 -6.27 27.94
N MET A 761 -32.17 -7.41 28.13
CA MET A 761 -30.91 -7.50 28.87
C MET A 761 -29.73 -6.86 28.11
N ALA A 762 -29.66 -7.01 26.79
CA ALA A 762 -28.67 -6.32 25.96
C ALA A 762 -28.88 -4.80 26.01
N ASP A 763 -30.13 -4.34 25.97
CA ASP A 763 -30.51 -2.94 26.09
C ASP A 763 -30.15 -2.35 27.46
N GLU A 764 -30.33 -3.13 28.55
CA GLU A 764 -29.82 -2.77 29.88
C GLU A 764 -28.30 -2.71 29.94
N LEU A 765 -27.59 -3.66 29.30
CA LEU A 765 -26.12 -3.67 29.26
C LEU A 765 -25.58 -2.46 28.49
N LEU A 766 -26.19 -2.08 27.37
CA LEU A 766 -25.85 -0.87 26.63
C LEU A 766 -26.10 0.40 27.46
N LYS A 767 -27.23 0.49 28.17
CA LYS A 767 -27.53 1.60 29.08
C LYS A 767 -26.53 1.68 30.24
N LYS A 768 -26.18 0.55 30.84
CA LYS A 768 -25.16 0.44 31.91
C LYS A 768 -23.76 0.77 31.38
N GLN A 769 -23.42 0.36 30.16
CA GLN A 769 -22.15 0.70 29.50
C GLN A 769 -22.04 2.19 29.20
N ALA A 770 -23.09 2.81 28.67
CA ALA A 770 -23.14 4.26 28.45
C ALA A 770 -23.01 5.05 29.77
N LEU A 771 -23.67 4.58 30.84
CA LEU A 771 -23.57 5.19 32.16
C LEU A 771 -22.16 5.03 32.76
N MET A 772 -21.55 3.85 32.65
CA MET A 772 -20.15 3.63 33.04
C MET A 772 -19.19 4.48 32.19
N GLN A 773 -19.45 4.67 30.91
CA GLN A 773 -18.65 5.52 30.02
C GLN A 773 -18.75 7.00 30.42
N HIS A 774 -19.93 7.49 30.80
CA HIS A 774 -20.13 8.84 31.34
C HIS A 774 -19.26 9.06 32.59
N TYR A 775 -19.44 8.20 33.61
CA TYR A 775 -18.67 8.30 34.86
C TYR A 775 -17.16 8.06 34.66
N ALA A 776 -16.76 7.19 33.72
CA ALA A 776 -15.35 6.98 33.37
C ALA A 776 -14.73 8.16 32.61
N MET A 777 -15.52 8.97 31.90
CA MET A 777 -15.06 10.23 31.28
C MET A 777 -14.98 11.34 32.33
N GLU A 778 -15.98 11.50 33.20
CA GLU A 778 -15.93 12.46 34.31
C GLU A 778 -14.75 12.19 35.25
N THR A 779 -14.61 10.96 35.76
CA THR A 779 -13.51 10.62 36.70
C THR A 779 -12.11 10.70 36.07
N ARG A 780 -11.98 10.57 34.75
CA ARG A 780 -10.72 10.81 34.02
C ARG A 780 -10.39 12.31 33.84
N THR A 781 -11.31 13.22 34.14
CA THR A 781 -11.09 14.66 33.95
C THR A 781 -10.41 15.32 35.15
N ASP A 782 -10.64 14.83 36.37
CA ASP A 782 -10.20 15.53 37.60
C ASP A 782 -8.86 15.05 38.20
N HIS A 783 -8.49 13.77 38.11
CA HIS A 783 -7.34 13.22 38.86
C HIS A 783 -6.38 12.37 38.02
N ILE A 784 -5.35 13.01 37.45
CA ILE A 784 -3.91 12.66 37.51
C ILE A 784 -3.14 13.70 36.67
N ALA A 785 -2.44 14.63 37.33
CA ALA A 785 -1.48 15.52 36.68
C ALA A 785 -0.44 16.05 37.68
N SER A 786 0.84 15.83 37.41
CA SER A 786 1.99 16.39 38.14
C SER A 786 3.19 16.43 37.16
N PRO A 787 4.10 17.43 37.24
CA PRO A 787 3.73 18.73 36.71
C PRO A 787 4.81 19.29 35.78
N GLN A 788 4.46 19.63 34.54
CA GLN A 788 5.26 20.57 33.73
C GLN A 788 4.41 21.67 33.10
N THR A 789 5.08 22.80 32.95
CA THR A 789 4.51 24.13 32.75
C THR A 789 4.16 24.41 31.30
N GLU A 790 2.91 24.79 31.03
CA GLU A 790 2.64 25.73 29.94
C GLU A 790 1.47 26.67 30.25
N LYS A 791 1.48 27.86 29.63
CA LYS A 791 0.67 29.00 30.09
C LYS A 791 -0.77 28.91 29.59
N MET A 792 -1.69 28.57 30.49
CA MET A 792 -3.13 28.72 30.24
C MET A 792 -3.47 30.18 29.91
N SER A 793 -3.89 30.42 28.67
CA SER A 793 -4.22 31.76 28.19
C SER A 793 -5.48 32.29 28.86
N ILE A 794 -5.43 33.53 29.36
CA ILE A 794 -6.54 34.22 30.05
C ILE A 794 -7.84 34.16 29.24
N LYS A 795 -7.74 34.18 27.90
CA LYS A 795 -8.87 34.00 26.99
C LYS A 795 -9.70 32.73 27.30
N ARG A 796 -9.06 31.56 27.49
CA ARG A 796 -9.79 30.32 27.82
C ARG A 796 -10.53 30.41 29.16
N VAL A 797 -9.99 31.13 30.15
CA VAL A 797 -10.66 31.34 31.45
C VAL A 797 -11.86 32.28 31.29
N LEU A 798 -11.71 33.34 30.50
CA LEU A 798 -12.79 34.29 30.22
C LEU A 798 -13.93 33.61 29.44
N ASP A 799 -13.59 32.80 28.43
CA ASP A 799 -14.56 32.04 27.64
C ASP A 799 -15.30 31.01 28.54
N PHE A 800 -14.60 30.28 29.41
CA PHE A 800 -15.21 29.30 30.34
C PHE A 800 -16.15 29.94 31.38
N VAL A 801 -15.81 31.13 31.88
CA VAL A 801 -16.66 31.91 32.79
C VAL A 801 -17.89 32.46 32.06
N LYS A 802 -17.74 32.86 30.78
CA LYS A 802 -18.84 33.35 29.96
C LYS A 802 -19.82 32.23 29.58
N ASP A 803 -19.33 31.06 29.17
CA ASP A 803 -20.19 29.92 28.84
C ASP A 803 -20.98 29.44 30.05
N LYS A 804 -20.36 29.27 31.23
CA LYS A 804 -21.12 28.92 32.44
C LYS A 804 -22.14 29.99 32.86
N GLY A 805 -21.87 31.27 32.56
CA GLY A 805 -22.84 32.36 32.75
C GLY A 805 -24.03 32.27 31.80
N GLU A 806 -23.78 32.10 30.49
CA GLU A 806 -24.84 31.97 29.48
C GLU A 806 -25.63 30.65 29.63
N GLU A 807 -24.98 29.54 29.96
CA GLU A 807 -25.62 28.26 30.24
C GLU A 807 -26.51 28.35 31.48
N SER A 808 -26.02 28.95 32.58
CA SER A 808 -26.86 29.22 33.76
C SER A 808 -28.06 30.10 33.45
N GLN A 809 -27.92 31.11 32.57
CA GLN A 809 -29.06 31.94 32.13
C GLN A 809 -30.01 31.22 31.18
N ARG A 810 -29.51 30.36 30.29
CA ARG A 810 -30.33 29.50 29.43
C ARG A 810 -31.14 28.52 30.26
N ASP A 811 -30.52 27.91 31.27
CA ASP A 811 -31.15 26.93 32.14
C ASP A 811 -32.14 27.58 33.13
N LEU A 812 -31.83 28.80 33.61
CA LEU A 812 -32.79 29.63 34.36
C LEU A 812 -34.00 30.03 33.51
N ASN A 813 -33.80 30.50 32.26
CA ASN A 813 -34.89 30.78 31.33
C ASN A 813 -35.70 29.52 31.00
N ARG A 814 -35.06 28.36 30.81
CA ARG A 814 -35.74 27.09 30.52
C ARG A 814 -36.55 26.57 31.72
N LYS A 815 -36.10 26.84 32.95
CA LYS A 815 -36.88 26.61 34.18
C LYS A 815 -38.04 27.61 34.33
N LEU A 816 -37.81 28.89 34.03
CA LEU A 816 -38.86 29.92 33.99
C LEU A 816 -39.93 29.59 32.96
N GLN A 817 -39.55 29.20 31.74
CA GLN A 817 -40.44 28.81 30.66
C GLN A 817 -41.30 27.60 31.07
N ARG A 818 -40.70 26.51 31.58
CA ARG A 818 -41.45 25.36 32.10
C ARG A 818 -42.41 25.74 33.22
N MET A 819 -41.98 26.60 34.15
CA MET A 819 -42.84 27.10 35.23
C MET A 819 -44.01 27.92 34.69
N LEU A 820 -43.80 28.68 33.61
CA LEU A 820 -44.83 29.47 32.93
C LEU A 820 -45.81 28.57 32.15
N GLU A 821 -45.30 27.54 31.47
CA GLU A 821 -46.09 26.49 30.79
C GLU A 821 -46.92 25.67 31.80
N GLU A 822 -46.35 25.30 32.94
CA GLU A 822 -47.03 24.62 34.05
C GLU A 822 -48.06 25.53 34.73
N THR A 823 -47.77 26.82 34.87
CA THR A 823 -48.73 27.81 35.41
C THR A 823 -49.87 28.07 34.43
N LEU A 824 -49.60 28.18 33.13
CA LEU A 824 -50.62 28.33 32.08
C LEU A 824 -51.51 27.09 31.99
N THR A 825 -50.96 25.88 32.02
CA THR A 825 -51.76 24.65 32.01
C THR A 825 -52.56 24.47 33.30
N LYS A 826 -52.05 24.87 34.46
CA LYS A 826 -52.83 24.94 35.72
C LYS A 826 -53.93 25.99 35.66
N ASN A 827 -53.66 27.18 35.12
CA ASN A 827 -54.68 28.21 34.93
C ASN A 827 -55.77 27.76 33.96
N MET A 828 -55.43 27.11 32.85
CA MET A 828 -56.41 26.54 31.92
C MET A 828 -57.28 25.45 32.57
N HIS A 829 -56.71 24.63 33.47
CA HIS A 829 -57.50 23.69 34.27
C HIS A 829 -58.35 24.39 35.34
N LEU A 830 -57.89 25.49 35.93
CA LEU A 830 -58.69 26.30 36.86
C LEU A 830 -59.83 27.03 36.16
N GLU A 831 -59.59 27.61 34.98
CA GLU A 831 -60.61 28.20 34.11
C GLU A 831 -61.64 27.14 33.72
N LYS A 832 -61.22 25.94 33.29
CA LYS A 832 -62.15 24.85 33.02
C LYS A 832 -62.93 24.42 34.27
N ASN A 833 -62.28 24.26 35.42
CA ASN A 833 -62.97 23.89 36.66
C ASN A 833 -63.97 24.99 37.12
N LEU A 834 -63.67 26.27 36.86
CA LEU A 834 -64.58 27.39 37.10
C LEU A 834 -65.75 27.41 36.10
N GLU A 835 -65.51 27.08 34.84
CA GLU A 835 -66.52 26.90 33.79
C GLU A 835 -67.47 25.73 34.14
N ASP A 836 -66.91 24.56 34.48
CA ASP A 836 -67.65 23.36 34.89
C ASP A 836 -68.46 23.62 36.18
N MET A 837 -67.88 24.31 37.19
CA MET A 837 -68.62 24.73 38.39
C MET A 837 -69.67 25.81 38.11
N SER A 838 -69.44 26.73 37.16
CA SER A 838 -70.42 27.74 36.74
C SER A 838 -71.62 27.08 36.08
N GLN A 839 -71.39 26.11 35.19
CA GLN A 839 -72.43 25.30 34.57
C GLN A 839 -73.21 24.48 35.61
N GLU A 840 -72.54 23.91 36.61
CA GLU A 840 -73.20 23.19 37.71
C GLU A 840 -74.01 24.14 38.62
N VAL A 841 -73.52 25.34 38.93
CA VAL A 841 -74.30 26.38 39.64
C VAL A 841 -75.53 26.81 38.84
N VAL A 842 -75.41 26.95 37.51
CA VAL A 842 -76.57 27.22 36.63
C VAL A 842 -77.54 26.02 36.59
N ARG A 843 -77.04 24.79 36.62
CA ARG A 843 -77.87 23.56 36.67
C ARG A 843 -78.64 23.45 37.99
N LEU A 844 -77.96 23.68 39.11
CA LEU A 844 -78.56 23.70 40.45
C LEU A 844 -79.54 24.86 40.60
N SER A 845 -79.21 26.06 40.09
CA SER A 845 -80.13 27.21 40.08
C SER A 845 -81.43 26.91 39.31
N LYS A 846 -81.34 26.24 38.15
CA LYS A 846 -82.53 25.78 37.40
C LYS A 846 -83.35 24.77 38.20
N MET A 847 -82.73 23.77 38.81
CA MET A 847 -83.43 22.83 39.70
C MET A 847 -84.10 23.54 40.89
N ASN A 848 -83.46 24.54 41.49
CA ASN A 848 -84.06 25.29 42.59
C ASN A 848 -85.30 26.08 42.15
N VAL A 849 -85.28 26.68 40.95
CA VAL A 849 -86.44 27.34 40.36
C VAL A 849 -87.56 26.34 40.03
N GLU A 850 -87.23 25.14 39.55
CA GLU A 850 -88.22 24.07 39.32
C GLU A 850 -88.83 23.53 40.64
N VAL A 851 -88.06 23.53 41.74
CA VAL A 851 -88.56 23.21 43.09
C VAL A 851 -89.48 24.32 43.61
N ASP A 852 -89.08 25.60 43.58
CA ASP A 852 -89.94 26.71 44.00
C ASP A 852 -91.26 26.75 43.21
N VAL A 853 -91.21 26.51 41.89
CA VAL A 853 -92.41 26.46 41.02
C VAL A 853 -93.29 25.23 41.30
N THR A 854 -92.73 24.11 41.78
CA THR A 854 -93.52 22.92 42.14
C THR A 854 -94.03 22.92 43.58
N GLU A 855 -93.40 23.66 44.50
CA GLU A 855 -93.95 23.93 45.83
C GLU A 855 -95.01 25.05 45.82
N MET A 856 -94.91 26.06 44.95
CA MET A 856 -96.02 27.02 44.70
C MET A 856 -97.23 26.40 43.98
N ALA A 857 -97.11 25.16 43.49
CA ALA A 857 -98.17 24.44 42.78
C ALA A 857 -98.89 23.38 43.65
N ARG A 858 -98.77 23.48 44.98
CA ARG A 858 -99.43 22.62 45.98
C ARG A 858 -100.16 23.42 47.05
#